data_AF-A0A4D4N4K8-F1
#
_entry.id   AF-A0A4D4N4K8-F1
#
_cell.length_a   1.000
_cell.length_b   1.000
_cell.length_c   1.000
_cell.angle_alpha   90.00
_cell.angle_beta   90.00
_cell.angle_gamma   90.00
#
_symmetry.space_group_name_H-M   'P 1'
#
loop_
_entity.id
_entity.type
_entity.pdbx_description
1 polymer ?
#
loop_
_entity_poly.entity_id
_entity_poly.type
_entity_poly.pdbx_seq_one_letter_code
_entity_poly.pdbx_strand_id
1 'polypeptide(L)'
;MANEEKLRDYLKRVTADLLNVRRRLQQIESGEQEPIAIVGMACRFPGGVESAEDFWELIASGRDAVGEFPVDRGWDVEAFYDPEPGRAGSSYTRRGGFLEGAAEFDAGFFGISPREALAMDPQQRLMLEVSWEALERAGIDPATLRGSRTGVFAGLMSQDYATRLLSVPDDLAGYLGNGNAGSILSGRVAYTFGFEGPAVTVDTACSSSLVALHLACQSLRTGESSFALAGGVTVMSTPGMFVEFSRQRGLSPDGRCKAYASAADGTGMSEGVGILLLERLSEAERRGHRVLAVVRGSAVNQDGASNGLTAPNGPSQQRVIRQALACAGLSVADVDVVEGHGTGTTLGDPIEAQALLATYGQRAGDTPVWLGSVKSNIGHAQAAAGVAGVIKMVMALRAGVLPRTLHVDEPSSQVDWSSGSVRVLADEVEWPGVEGRLRRAGVSAFGVSGTNAHVILEEASGGAGGGAGRLQELGPGVVSGSGVVPWVVSARSELALRGQARRLRGVVAVGGGADGVGVSPAGVGRALVSERSVFEHRAVVVAEDRDEFLHALDALAGGRPVPGVVEGRTTSGELAVLFAGQGTQRAGMGRELYEAYPVFAQAIDEICAEADTARTDPGAPGLRDVLFAPQDSPEGRLIEDTGFAQPALFAFEVALFRLLETWGLTPDYVLGHSVGELAAAHVAGMLCLADAVALVVARGRLMQGLPSGGAMVAIEASEDEILPLPDEYASRVAHAAVNGPRSIVLSGDEDAVLDLAQQWAARGRRTRRLRTSHAFHSPHMDAMLGDFRRAAEQVTFSAPRIPVVSNVTGAPLPAETMCTPDYWVEHARSTVRFADGISWLQEQGVTTCLEIGPDGTLSALAQDSLSAPARAIPALRPDQPEARSVMTALAELFVAGTAVEWAGVFEGTAREVGDGCGVELPTYAFERERFWLDVEEGSAGGSGVSGMWGGPLWEAVECGDAGVVASLLGVDEGASLGAVVSALGEWGRVRHEREVVDGWRYREVWRPVSGGGVGGLSGAWLVVSEGEAGPVDVVAEGLERCGARVVRVEVEAGCVSREVLAGHLREAVDGEAVGGVVSLVGWGSGVVQAGVASVGLVQALGDVGVGARLWCVTGGAVSVGGRDAVWGPASGVVWGLGRVVGAEAPDRWGGLVDVPELVDERVVDGLVGVLAGVGEGVRVSLPCGLRGRLCGGWCGRRWRRPSRSGSGGPAAPYSSPEAPASWVRTSPGGWPGVAPNTCCW
;
A
#
# COMPACT_ATOMS: atom_id res chain seq x y z
N MET A 1 -59.77 32.20 39.50
CA MET A 1 -58.35 32.55 39.29
C MET A 1 -57.40 31.37 39.53
N ALA A 2 -57.27 30.80 40.73
CA ALA A 2 -56.31 29.68 40.98
C ALA A 2 -56.55 28.36 40.20
N ASN A 3 -57.76 28.15 39.65
CA ASN A 3 -58.10 26.93 38.89
C ASN A 3 -57.85 27.06 37.38
N GLU A 4 -57.91 28.28 36.81
CA GLU A 4 -57.67 28.52 35.38
C GLU A 4 -56.18 28.46 35.03
N GLU A 5 -55.33 28.94 35.94
CA GLU A 5 -53.88 28.95 35.75
C GLU A 5 -53.31 27.51 35.73
N LYS A 6 -53.78 26.66 36.66
CA LYS A 6 -53.49 25.22 36.66
C LYS A 6 -53.99 24.51 35.40
N LEU A 7 -55.17 24.87 34.89
CA LEU A 7 -55.71 24.29 33.66
C LEU A 7 -54.87 24.68 32.44
N ARG A 8 -54.41 25.92 32.38
CA ARG A 8 -53.58 26.43 31.28
C ARG A 8 -52.20 25.77 31.24
N ASP A 9 -51.59 25.54 32.40
CA ASP A 9 -50.31 24.82 32.48
C ASP A 9 -50.47 23.34 32.16
N TYR A 10 -51.57 22.70 32.58
CA TYR A 10 -51.90 21.34 32.15
C TYR A 10 -52.11 21.25 30.63
N LEU A 11 -52.83 22.20 30.02
CA LEU A 11 -53.04 22.24 28.58
C LEU A 11 -51.73 22.49 27.80
N LYS A 12 -50.86 23.37 28.28
CA LYS A 12 -49.52 23.56 27.69
C LYS A 12 -48.69 22.29 27.75
N ARG A 13 -48.71 21.59 28.89
CA ARG A 13 -47.98 20.32 29.08
C ARG A 13 -48.53 19.22 28.17
N VAL A 14 -49.85 19.03 28.13
CA VAL A 14 -50.50 18.05 27.25
C VAL A 14 -50.25 18.37 25.77
N THR A 15 -50.22 19.65 25.39
CA THR A 15 -49.91 20.05 24.00
C THR A 15 -48.44 19.80 23.65
N ALA A 16 -47.51 20.09 24.57
CA ALA A 16 -46.10 19.78 24.40
C ALA A 16 -45.84 18.27 24.33
N ASP A 17 -46.51 17.49 25.19
CA ASP A 17 -46.46 16.03 25.18
C ASP A 17 -47.05 15.46 23.89
N LEU A 18 -48.17 16.00 23.39
CA LEU A 18 -48.77 15.59 22.12
C LEU A 18 -47.87 15.95 20.91
N LEU A 19 -47.22 17.12 20.92
CA LEU A 19 -46.22 17.49 19.91
C LEU A 19 -44.97 16.60 19.97
N ASN A 20 -44.55 16.19 21.16
CA ASN A 20 -43.45 15.25 21.35
C ASN A 20 -43.82 13.83 20.91
N VAL A 21 -45.03 13.36 21.22
CA VAL A 21 -45.56 12.07 20.76
C VAL A 21 -45.71 12.07 19.24
N ARG A 22 -46.26 13.15 18.66
CA ARG A 22 -46.39 13.27 17.20
C ARG A 22 -45.03 13.32 16.50
N ARG A 23 -44.05 14.04 17.06
CA ARG A 23 -42.67 14.01 16.56
C ARG A 23 -42.03 12.63 16.69
N ARG A 24 -42.21 11.93 17.81
CA ARG A 24 -41.73 10.56 17.99
C ARG A 24 -42.38 9.58 17.02
N LEU A 25 -43.69 9.70 16.80
CA LEU A 25 -44.43 8.85 15.86
C LEU A 25 -43.95 9.10 14.43
N GLN A 26 -43.82 10.38 14.04
CA GLN A 26 -43.24 10.75 12.75
C GLN A 26 -41.79 10.28 12.59
N GLN A 27 -40.98 10.32 13.65
CA GLN A 27 -39.60 9.80 13.64
C GLN A 27 -39.55 8.27 13.48
N ILE A 28 -40.48 7.54 14.11
CA ILE A 28 -40.59 6.08 13.97
C ILE A 28 -41.04 5.73 12.56
N GLU A 29 -42.12 6.35 12.07
CA GLU A 29 -42.64 6.14 10.72
C GLU A 29 -41.61 6.53 9.64
N SER A 30 -40.88 7.63 9.84
CA SER A 30 -39.81 8.05 8.92
C SER A 30 -38.59 7.14 8.97
N GLY A 31 -38.25 6.59 10.15
CA GLY A 31 -37.14 5.67 10.33
C GLY A 31 -37.40 4.29 9.72
N GLU A 32 -38.64 3.77 9.83
CA GLU A 32 -39.03 2.49 9.22
C GLU A 32 -39.02 2.53 7.68
N GLN A 33 -39.32 3.69 7.10
CA GLN A 33 -39.35 3.92 5.64
C GLN A 33 -38.15 4.72 5.13
N GLU A 34 -37.09 4.86 5.93
CA GLU A 34 -35.97 5.71 5.57
C GLU A 34 -35.29 5.19 4.29
N PRO A 35 -35.14 6.05 3.26
CA PRO A 35 -34.42 5.70 2.05
C PRO A 35 -32.94 5.49 2.36
N ILE A 36 -32.33 4.49 1.71
CA ILE A 36 -30.91 4.15 1.90
C ILE A 36 -30.15 4.62 0.65
N ALA A 37 -29.18 5.50 0.85
CA ALA A 37 -28.31 5.98 -0.20
C ALA A 37 -27.22 4.95 -0.53
N ILE A 38 -26.99 4.73 -1.82
CA ILE A 38 -25.77 4.09 -2.32
C ILE A 38 -24.76 5.21 -2.54
N VAL A 39 -23.73 5.28 -1.70
CA VAL A 39 -22.73 6.37 -1.71
C VAL A 39 -21.41 5.97 -2.38
N GLY A 40 -21.17 4.66 -2.52
CA GLY A 40 -20.02 4.12 -3.24
C GLY A 40 -20.32 2.73 -3.78
N MET A 41 -19.61 2.33 -4.84
CA MET A 41 -19.69 0.97 -5.39
C MET A 41 -18.39 0.59 -6.08
N ALA A 42 -18.07 -0.70 -6.07
CA ALA A 42 -16.94 -1.26 -6.82
C ALA A 42 -17.27 -2.70 -7.26
N CYS A 43 -16.64 -3.16 -8.33
CA CYS A 43 -16.85 -4.51 -8.84
C CYS A 43 -15.65 -5.07 -9.61
N ARG A 44 -15.67 -6.39 -9.79
CA ARG A 44 -14.92 -7.13 -10.81
C ARG A 44 -15.88 -8.09 -11.51
N PHE A 45 -15.88 -8.07 -12.83
CA PHE A 45 -16.69 -8.98 -13.66
C PHE A 45 -15.87 -9.48 -14.86
N PRO A 46 -16.32 -10.53 -15.56
CA PRO A 46 -15.63 -11.02 -16.75
C PRO A 46 -15.51 -9.97 -17.85
N GLY A 47 -14.53 -10.15 -18.74
CA GLY A 47 -14.27 -9.26 -19.88
C GLY A 47 -13.42 -8.03 -19.52
N GLY A 48 -12.45 -8.21 -18.62
CA GLY A 48 -11.53 -7.15 -18.18
C GLY A 48 -12.18 -6.05 -17.33
N VAL A 49 -13.32 -6.31 -16.68
CA VAL A 49 -14.04 -5.29 -15.91
C VAL A 49 -13.40 -5.12 -14.53
N GLU A 50 -12.76 -3.97 -14.30
CA GLU A 50 -12.15 -3.60 -13.02
C GLU A 50 -12.90 -2.48 -12.27
N SER A 51 -13.96 -1.93 -12.85
CA SER A 51 -14.73 -0.82 -12.27
C SER A 51 -16.19 -0.82 -12.73
N ALA A 52 -17.03 -0.01 -12.08
CA ALA A 52 -18.42 0.17 -12.52
C ALA A 52 -18.50 0.84 -13.90
N GLU A 53 -17.51 1.69 -14.21
CA GLU A 53 -17.34 2.39 -15.47
C GLU A 53 -16.99 1.39 -16.60
N ASP A 54 -16.01 0.50 -16.38
CA ASP A 54 -15.67 -0.57 -17.34
C ASP A 54 -16.88 -1.50 -17.55
N PHE A 55 -17.62 -1.78 -16.48
CA PHE A 55 -18.82 -2.61 -16.54
C PHE A 55 -19.91 -1.96 -17.38
N TRP A 56 -20.12 -0.65 -17.19
CA TRP A 56 -21.05 0.13 -18.00
C TRP A 56 -20.61 0.17 -19.46
N GLU A 57 -19.33 0.39 -19.75
CA GLU A 57 -18.82 0.37 -21.12
C GLU A 57 -19.06 -0.99 -21.79
N LEU A 58 -18.79 -2.10 -21.09
CA LEU A 58 -19.07 -3.45 -21.57
C LEU A 58 -20.55 -3.64 -21.92
N ILE A 59 -21.46 -3.22 -21.04
CA ILE A 59 -22.91 -3.40 -21.23
C ILE A 59 -23.45 -2.47 -22.32
N ALA A 60 -23.10 -1.18 -22.29
CA ALA A 60 -23.58 -0.17 -23.24
C ALA A 60 -23.09 -0.44 -24.66
N SER A 61 -21.86 -0.95 -24.82
CA SER A 61 -21.35 -1.40 -26.12
C SER A 61 -21.94 -2.74 -26.59
N GLY A 62 -22.76 -3.39 -25.76
CA GLY A 62 -23.40 -4.67 -26.06
C GLY A 62 -22.41 -5.82 -26.24
N ARG A 63 -21.30 -5.81 -25.49
CA ARG A 63 -20.29 -6.89 -25.49
C ARG A 63 -20.78 -8.10 -24.69
N ASP A 64 -20.36 -9.28 -25.16
CA ASP A 64 -20.55 -10.59 -24.54
C ASP A 64 -19.20 -11.05 -23.95
N ALA A 65 -19.18 -11.27 -22.64
CA ALA A 65 -17.98 -11.62 -21.87
C ALA A 65 -17.83 -13.15 -21.64
N VAL A 66 -18.72 -13.98 -22.20
CA VAL A 66 -18.63 -15.44 -22.10
C VAL A 66 -17.51 -15.97 -22.98
N GLY A 67 -16.49 -16.56 -22.34
CA GLY A 67 -15.30 -17.11 -22.98
C GLY A 67 -15.14 -18.61 -22.78
N GLU A 68 -13.98 -19.15 -23.18
CA GLU A 68 -13.54 -20.51 -22.84
C GLU A 68 -13.07 -20.57 -21.37
N PHE A 69 -12.93 -21.78 -20.81
CA PHE A 69 -12.43 -21.97 -19.44
C PHE A 69 -11.01 -21.45 -19.22
N PRO A 70 -10.67 -21.00 -17.99
CA PRO A 70 -9.35 -20.48 -17.65
C PRO A 70 -8.31 -21.60 -17.64
N VAL A 71 -7.13 -21.31 -18.21
CA VAL A 71 -6.01 -22.27 -18.31
C VAL A 71 -5.04 -22.19 -17.12
N ASP A 72 -5.22 -21.21 -16.24
CA ASP A 72 -4.29 -20.90 -15.15
C ASP A 72 -4.79 -21.41 -13.78
N ARG A 73 -5.82 -22.25 -13.76
CA ARG A 73 -6.41 -22.81 -12.51
C ARG A 73 -6.10 -24.28 -12.30
N GLY A 74 -5.30 -24.91 -13.15
CA GLY A 74 -4.95 -26.33 -13.04
C GLY A 74 -6.13 -27.28 -13.28
N TRP A 75 -7.07 -26.89 -14.17
CA TRP A 75 -8.18 -27.74 -14.58
C TRP A 75 -7.78 -28.57 -15.80
N ASP A 76 -7.90 -29.89 -15.71
CA ASP A 76 -7.77 -30.79 -16.87
C ASP A 76 -9.09 -30.84 -17.64
N VAL A 77 -9.34 -29.80 -18.45
CA VAL A 77 -10.60 -29.63 -19.20
C VAL A 77 -10.89 -30.82 -20.11
N GLU A 78 -9.85 -31.40 -20.73
CA GLU A 78 -10.02 -32.54 -21.65
C GLU A 78 -10.45 -33.81 -20.90
N ALA A 79 -10.05 -34.01 -19.64
CA ALA A 79 -10.46 -35.17 -18.86
C ALA A 79 -11.95 -35.17 -18.48
N PHE A 80 -12.56 -33.99 -18.30
CA PHE A 80 -13.97 -33.88 -17.88
C PHE A 80 -14.89 -33.25 -18.92
N TYR A 81 -14.43 -32.82 -20.09
CA TYR A 81 -15.32 -32.35 -21.15
C TYR A 81 -15.97 -33.53 -21.90
N ASP A 82 -17.28 -33.49 -22.07
CA ASP A 82 -18.02 -34.44 -22.91
C ASP A 82 -19.25 -33.75 -23.54
N PRO A 83 -19.26 -33.49 -24.87
CA PRO A 83 -20.36 -32.78 -25.51
C PRO A 83 -21.70 -33.51 -25.42
N GLU A 84 -21.72 -34.82 -25.15
CA GLU A 84 -22.95 -35.59 -24.94
C GLU A 84 -23.44 -35.46 -23.48
N PRO A 85 -24.63 -34.88 -23.23
CA PRO A 85 -25.14 -34.73 -21.89
C PRO A 85 -25.41 -36.07 -21.20
N GLY A 86 -25.02 -36.20 -19.92
CA GLY A 86 -25.44 -37.30 -19.05
C GLY A 86 -24.33 -38.28 -18.63
N ARG A 87 -23.10 -38.11 -19.09
CA ARG A 87 -21.95 -38.82 -18.51
C ARG A 87 -21.64 -38.27 -17.12
N ALA A 88 -21.43 -39.16 -16.16
CA ALA A 88 -21.12 -38.79 -14.78
C ALA A 88 -19.70 -38.21 -14.69
N GLY A 89 -19.56 -37.11 -13.95
CA GLY A 89 -18.25 -36.47 -13.75
C GLY A 89 -17.79 -35.58 -14.91
N SER A 90 -18.62 -35.38 -15.95
CA SER A 90 -18.28 -34.54 -17.10
C SER A 90 -19.16 -33.29 -17.24
N SER A 91 -18.66 -32.31 -18.00
CA SER A 91 -19.36 -31.10 -18.42
C SER A 91 -19.54 -31.11 -19.93
N TYR A 92 -20.74 -30.78 -20.42
CA TYR A 92 -20.99 -30.66 -21.87
C TYR A 92 -20.71 -29.28 -22.45
N THR A 93 -20.39 -28.31 -21.59
CA THR A 93 -19.91 -27.00 -21.99
C THR A 93 -18.50 -26.77 -21.46
N ARG A 94 -17.73 -25.97 -22.20
CA ARG A 94 -16.40 -25.48 -21.83
C ARG A 94 -16.35 -23.95 -21.81
N ARG A 95 -17.53 -23.32 -21.70
CA ARG A 95 -17.72 -21.87 -21.78
C ARG A 95 -18.35 -21.32 -20.52
N GLY A 96 -17.94 -20.12 -20.14
CA GLY A 96 -18.44 -19.40 -18.97
C GLY A 96 -17.83 -17.99 -18.87
N GLY A 97 -18.30 -17.21 -17.91
CA GLY A 97 -17.69 -15.91 -17.57
C GLY A 97 -16.69 -16.06 -16.43
N PHE A 98 -15.44 -15.66 -16.62
CA PHE A 98 -14.39 -15.80 -15.62
C PHE A 98 -13.73 -14.46 -15.32
N LEU A 99 -13.33 -14.27 -14.07
CA LEU A 99 -12.50 -13.14 -13.68
C LEU A 99 -11.08 -13.30 -14.21
N GLU A 100 -10.56 -12.23 -14.80
CA GLU A 100 -9.13 -12.09 -15.06
C GLU A 100 -8.40 -11.82 -13.74
N GLY A 101 -7.20 -12.39 -13.57
CA GLY A 101 -6.40 -12.15 -12.37
C GLY A 101 -7.00 -12.66 -11.06
N ALA A 102 -7.90 -13.65 -11.06
CA ALA A 102 -8.52 -14.18 -9.83
C ALA A 102 -7.52 -14.70 -8.77
N ALA A 103 -6.30 -15.04 -9.20
CA ALA A 103 -5.21 -15.45 -8.30
C ALA A 103 -4.38 -14.28 -7.76
N GLU A 104 -4.55 -13.07 -8.29
CA GLU A 104 -3.75 -11.90 -8.00
C GLU A 104 -4.25 -11.17 -6.74
N PHE A 105 -3.35 -10.75 -5.86
CA PHE A 105 -3.70 -10.02 -4.63
C PHE A 105 -2.51 -9.25 -4.06
N ASP A 106 -2.75 -8.08 -3.48
CA ASP A 106 -1.73 -7.32 -2.73
C ASP A 106 -1.76 -7.69 -1.23
N ALA A 107 -1.06 -8.75 -0.87
CA ALA A 107 -1.03 -9.23 0.51
C ALA A 107 -0.36 -8.23 1.47
N GLY A 108 0.68 -7.53 1.00
CA GLY A 108 1.45 -6.58 1.80
C GLY A 108 0.60 -5.39 2.23
N PHE A 109 -0.25 -4.87 1.34
CA PHE A 109 -1.14 -3.74 1.64
C PHE A 109 -2.10 -4.02 2.80
N PHE A 110 -2.66 -5.24 2.86
CA PHE A 110 -3.60 -5.64 3.91
C PHE A 110 -2.93 -6.24 5.15
N GLY A 111 -1.59 -6.22 5.24
CA GLY A 111 -0.84 -6.79 6.37
C GLY A 111 -0.94 -8.32 6.45
N ILE A 112 -1.17 -8.99 5.32
CA ILE A 112 -1.33 -10.44 5.21
C ILE A 112 -0.02 -11.05 4.74
N SER A 113 0.44 -12.11 5.41
CA SER A 113 1.68 -12.79 5.00
C SER A 113 1.48 -13.56 3.68
N PRO A 114 2.52 -13.72 2.83
CA PRO A 114 2.41 -14.50 1.60
C PRO A 114 1.89 -15.94 1.80
N ARG A 115 2.20 -16.57 2.94
CA ARG A 115 1.71 -17.91 3.27
C ARG A 115 0.23 -17.94 3.59
N GLU A 116 -0.26 -16.94 4.31
CA GLU A 116 -1.68 -16.80 4.59
C GLU A 116 -2.45 -16.49 3.30
N ALA A 117 -1.96 -15.54 2.49
CA ALA A 117 -2.56 -15.18 1.20
C ALA A 117 -2.69 -16.39 0.25
N LEU A 118 -1.67 -17.26 0.21
CA LEU A 118 -1.72 -18.51 -0.57
C LEU A 118 -2.86 -19.45 -0.13
N ALA A 119 -3.10 -19.55 1.18
CA ALA A 119 -4.15 -20.40 1.76
C ALA A 119 -5.55 -19.75 1.75
N MET A 120 -5.66 -18.46 1.45
CA MET A 120 -6.92 -17.74 1.37
C MET A 120 -7.67 -18.03 0.08
N ASP A 121 -8.95 -18.35 0.23
CA ASP A 121 -9.92 -18.37 -0.85
C ASP A 121 -9.84 -17.02 -1.62
N PRO A 122 -9.67 -17.03 -2.95
CA PRO A 122 -9.74 -15.84 -3.81
C PRO A 122 -10.90 -14.91 -3.49
N GLN A 123 -12.04 -15.46 -3.06
CA GLN A 123 -13.22 -14.69 -2.67
C GLN A 123 -12.93 -13.75 -1.49
N GLN A 124 -12.16 -14.19 -0.48
CA GLN A 124 -11.75 -13.33 0.65
C GLN A 124 -10.80 -12.21 0.20
N ARG A 125 -9.90 -12.51 -0.74
CA ARG A 125 -8.92 -11.55 -1.28
C ARG A 125 -9.61 -10.44 -2.07
N LEU A 126 -10.49 -10.82 -3.00
CA LEU A 126 -11.27 -9.88 -3.79
C LEU A 126 -12.22 -9.04 -2.94
N MET A 127 -12.82 -9.61 -1.90
CA MET A 127 -13.67 -8.85 -0.97
C MET A 127 -12.90 -7.73 -0.27
N LEU A 128 -11.62 -7.92 0.05
CA LEU A 128 -10.79 -6.87 0.66
C LEU A 128 -10.50 -5.73 -0.31
N GLU A 129 -10.02 -6.04 -1.52
CA GLU A 129 -9.74 -5.03 -2.54
C GLU A 129 -11.00 -4.25 -2.94
N VAL A 130 -12.09 -4.94 -3.27
CA VAL A 130 -13.32 -4.29 -3.77
C VAL A 130 -14.02 -3.50 -2.66
N SER A 131 -13.92 -3.92 -1.39
CA SER A 131 -14.43 -3.12 -0.26
C SER A 131 -13.61 -1.85 -0.04
N TRP A 132 -12.27 -1.92 -0.14
CA TRP A 132 -11.40 -0.75 -0.09
C TRP A 132 -11.77 0.25 -1.18
N GLU A 133 -11.91 -0.23 -2.41
CA GLU A 133 -12.26 0.58 -3.55
C GLU A 133 -13.65 1.23 -3.45
N ALA A 134 -14.64 0.53 -2.88
CA ALA A 134 -15.98 1.10 -2.66
C ALA A 134 -15.95 2.26 -1.66
N LEU A 135 -15.06 2.20 -0.65
CA LEU A 135 -14.85 3.28 0.32
C LEU A 135 -14.13 4.48 -0.31
N GLU A 136 -13.05 4.26 -1.06
CA GLU A 136 -12.34 5.33 -1.78
C GLU A 136 -13.23 6.03 -2.81
N ARG A 137 -14.08 5.27 -3.53
CA ARG A 137 -15.03 5.85 -4.49
C ARG A 137 -16.15 6.65 -3.83
N ALA A 138 -16.45 6.39 -2.56
CA ALA A 138 -17.35 7.22 -1.77
C ALA A 138 -16.67 8.47 -1.19
N GLY A 139 -15.36 8.61 -1.40
CA GLY A 139 -14.55 9.68 -0.83
C GLY A 139 -14.34 9.56 0.67
N ILE A 140 -14.38 8.34 1.20
CA ILE A 140 -14.23 8.06 2.64
C ILE A 140 -12.90 7.39 2.88
N ASP A 141 -12.03 8.02 3.69
CA ASP A 141 -10.81 7.40 4.20
C ASP A 141 -11.17 6.24 5.15
N PRO A 142 -10.83 4.98 4.81
CA PRO A 142 -11.14 3.82 5.66
C PRO A 142 -10.59 3.92 7.08
N ALA A 143 -9.50 4.67 7.30
CA ALA A 143 -8.92 4.85 8.63
C ALA A 143 -9.87 5.60 9.59
N THR A 144 -10.69 6.51 9.06
CA THR A 144 -11.67 7.29 9.84
C THR A 144 -12.85 6.45 10.33
N LEU A 145 -13.07 5.28 9.72
CA LEU A 145 -14.13 4.35 10.09
C LEU A 145 -13.70 3.30 11.13
N ARG A 146 -12.43 3.30 11.56
CA ARG A 146 -11.96 2.40 12.62
C ARG A 146 -12.72 2.66 13.92
N GLY A 147 -13.22 1.61 14.54
CA GLY A 147 -14.07 1.67 15.73
C GLY A 147 -15.52 2.12 15.46
N SER A 148 -15.90 2.34 14.21
CA SER A 148 -17.27 2.72 13.86
C SER A 148 -18.20 1.50 13.76
N ARG A 149 -19.51 1.74 13.91
CA ARG A 149 -20.57 0.73 13.70
C ARG A 149 -20.84 0.48 12.21
N THR A 150 -19.79 0.24 11.44
CA THR A 150 -19.89 -0.11 10.02
C THR A 150 -20.17 -1.61 9.89
N GLY A 151 -21.28 -1.99 9.25
CA GLY A 151 -21.64 -3.38 9.02
C GLY A 151 -21.08 -3.94 7.71
N VAL A 152 -20.92 -5.26 7.63
CA VAL A 152 -20.48 -5.99 6.44
C VAL A 152 -21.45 -7.15 6.16
N PHE A 153 -22.16 -7.10 5.04
CA PHE A 153 -23.16 -8.08 4.63
C PHE A 153 -22.77 -8.66 3.28
N ALA A 154 -22.27 -9.89 3.26
CA ALA A 154 -21.73 -10.51 2.06
C ALA A 154 -22.54 -11.74 1.64
N GLY A 155 -22.98 -11.76 0.38
CA GLY A 155 -23.49 -12.95 -0.28
C GLY A 155 -22.33 -13.85 -0.71
N LEU A 156 -22.39 -15.12 -0.35
CA LEU A 156 -21.40 -16.12 -0.73
C LEU A 156 -22.10 -17.41 -1.14
N MET A 157 -21.61 -18.06 -2.19
CA MET A 157 -22.03 -19.39 -2.58
C MET A 157 -20.79 -20.16 -3.01
N SER A 158 -20.71 -21.45 -2.65
CA SER A 158 -19.62 -22.38 -2.99
C SER A 158 -18.25 -22.00 -2.41
N GLN A 159 -17.66 -22.92 -1.63
CA GLN A 159 -16.34 -22.77 -1.01
C GLN A 159 -15.46 -23.97 -1.39
N ASP A 160 -14.94 -23.97 -2.60
CA ASP A 160 -14.27 -25.13 -3.22
C ASP A 160 -12.76 -24.96 -3.35
N TYR A 161 -12.18 -23.85 -2.87
CA TYR A 161 -10.74 -23.62 -2.97
C TYR A 161 -9.92 -24.63 -2.16
N ALA A 162 -10.28 -24.86 -0.89
CA ALA A 162 -9.61 -25.86 -0.04
C ALA A 162 -9.82 -27.31 -0.52
N THR A 163 -10.92 -27.60 -1.23
CA THR A 163 -11.23 -28.98 -1.68
C THR A 163 -10.35 -29.43 -2.85
N ARG A 164 -9.59 -28.51 -3.44
CA ARG A 164 -8.57 -28.80 -4.46
C ARG A 164 -7.41 -29.65 -3.93
N LEU A 165 -7.12 -29.58 -2.63
CA LEU A 165 -6.00 -30.31 -2.03
C LEU A 165 -6.39 -31.75 -1.67
N LEU A 166 -5.65 -32.72 -2.21
CA LEU A 166 -5.75 -34.13 -1.79
C LEU A 166 -5.15 -34.34 -0.38
N SER A 167 -4.15 -33.54 -0.02
CA SER A 167 -3.52 -33.51 1.29
C SER A 167 -3.09 -32.08 1.63
N VAL A 168 -3.31 -31.66 2.87
CA VAL A 168 -2.97 -30.32 3.35
C VAL A 168 -1.47 -30.24 3.70
N PRO A 169 -0.68 -29.31 3.11
CA PRO A 169 0.70 -29.07 3.55
C PRO A 169 0.75 -28.58 5.01
N ASP A 170 1.64 -29.17 5.82
CA ASP A 170 1.77 -28.84 7.26
C ASP A 170 2.00 -27.35 7.54
N ASP A 171 2.69 -26.64 6.65
CA ASP A 171 2.98 -25.21 6.77
C ASP A 171 1.80 -24.29 6.38
N LEU A 172 0.74 -24.83 5.78
CA LEU A 172 -0.50 -24.14 5.44
C LEU A 172 -1.69 -24.58 6.31
N ALA A 173 -1.55 -25.67 7.06
CA ALA A 173 -2.62 -26.25 7.88
C ALA A 173 -3.27 -25.25 8.85
N GLY A 174 -2.47 -24.37 9.45
CA GLY A 174 -2.96 -23.33 10.36
C GLY A 174 -3.75 -22.19 9.69
N TYR A 175 -3.59 -21.99 8.38
CA TYR A 175 -4.22 -20.90 7.63
C TYR A 175 -5.44 -21.35 6.84
N LEU A 176 -5.46 -22.60 6.34
CA LEU A 176 -6.53 -23.08 5.45
C LEU A 176 -7.93 -23.02 6.07
N GLY A 177 -8.07 -23.36 7.35
CA GLY A 177 -9.36 -23.32 8.04
C GLY A 177 -9.98 -21.91 7.99
N ASN A 178 -9.22 -20.90 8.40
CA ASN A 178 -9.67 -19.51 8.39
C ASN A 178 -9.74 -18.93 6.97
N GLY A 179 -8.80 -19.33 6.09
CA GLY A 179 -8.72 -18.88 4.71
C GLY A 179 -9.89 -19.30 3.84
N ASN A 180 -10.67 -20.30 4.25
CA ASN A 180 -11.78 -20.85 3.46
C ASN A 180 -13.12 -20.87 4.22
N ALA A 181 -13.18 -20.41 5.47
CA ALA A 181 -14.45 -20.36 6.21
C ALA A 181 -15.34 -19.21 5.73
N GLY A 182 -16.61 -19.49 5.42
CA GLY A 182 -17.55 -18.49 4.93
C GLY A 182 -17.78 -17.34 5.91
N SER A 183 -17.83 -17.62 7.21
CA SER A 183 -17.96 -16.60 8.26
C SER A 183 -16.77 -15.62 8.30
N ILE A 184 -15.58 -16.05 7.89
CA ILE A 184 -14.38 -15.22 7.86
C ILE A 184 -14.39 -14.27 6.65
N LEU A 185 -15.20 -14.51 5.61
CA LEU A 185 -15.31 -13.59 4.47
C LEU A 185 -15.71 -12.16 4.92
N SER A 186 -16.87 -12.03 5.57
CA SER A 186 -17.31 -10.75 6.13
C SER A 186 -16.48 -10.33 7.35
N GLY A 187 -16.08 -11.30 8.19
CA GLY A 187 -15.30 -11.04 9.40
C GLY A 187 -13.91 -10.46 9.10
N ARG A 188 -13.24 -10.89 8.03
CA ARG A 188 -11.92 -10.41 7.66
C ARG A 188 -11.96 -8.98 7.12
N VAL A 189 -13.00 -8.61 6.38
CA VAL A 189 -13.25 -7.22 5.96
C VAL A 189 -13.41 -6.33 7.19
N ALA A 190 -14.28 -6.72 8.13
CA ALA A 190 -14.47 -5.99 9.38
C ALA A 190 -13.18 -5.89 10.21
N TYR A 191 -12.43 -6.98 10.36
CA TYR A 191 -11.16 -7.02 11.08
C TYR A 191 -10.10 -6.10 10.47
N THR A 192 -9.94 -6.15 9.14
CA THR A 192 -8.88 -5.42 8.42
C THR A 192 -9.10 -3.91 8.48
N PHE A 193 -10.35 -3.47 8.34
CA PHE A 193 -10.72 -2.05 8.39
C PHE A 193 -11.08 -1.56 9.80
N GLY A 194 -11.14 -2.45 10.80
CA GLY A 194 -11.46 -2.11 12.18
C GLY A 194 -12.93 -1.72 12.39
N PHE A 195 -13.86 -2.36 11.68
CA PHE A 195 -15.29 -2.11 11.82
C PHE A 195 -15.89 -2.91 12.99
N GLU A 196 -16.84 -2.30 13.69
CA GLU A 196 -17.50 -2.87 14.88
C GLU A 196 -19.01 -3.10 14.68
N GLY A 197 -19.52 -2.95 13.46
CA GLY A 197 -20.91 -3.31 13.12
C GLY A 197 -21.10 -4.81 12.85
N PRO A 198 -22.33 -5.25 12.53
CA PRO A 198 -22.61 -6.65 12.20
C PRO A 198 -21.79 -7.12 10.99
N ALA A 199 -21.10 -8.26 11.11
CA ALA A 199 -20.38 -8.90 10.00
C ALA A 199 -21.02 -10.26 9.68
N VAL A 200 -21.82 -10.32 8.62
CA VAL A 200 -22.66 -11.46 8.26
C VAL A 200 -22.38 -11.93 6.84
N THR A 201 -22.17 -13.24 6.70
CA THR A 201 -22.12 -13.91 5.41
C THR A 201 -23.39 -14.73 5.23
N VAL A 202 -24.05 -14.61 4.08
CA VAL A 202 -25.34 -15.23 3.77
C VAL A 202 -25.24 -16.07 2.51
N ASP A 203 -25.79 -17.28 2.56
CA ASP A 203 -25.97 -18.16 1.41
C ASP A 203 -27.47 -18.44 1.20
N THR A 204 -28.03 -17.80 0.18
CA THR A 204 -29.34 -18.10 -0.38
C THR A 204 -29.22 -18.43 -1.86
N ALA A 205 -28.10 -19.05 -2.26
CA ALA A 205 -27.71 -19.31 -3.64
C ALA A 205 -27.73 -18.03 -4.50
N CYS A 206 -28.43 -18.04 -5.63
CA CYS A 206 -28.45 -16.96 -6.61
C CYS A 206 -29.02 -15.62 -6.09
N SER A 207 -29.74 -15.62 -4.96
CA SER A 207 -30.29 -14.40 -4.34
C SER A 207 -29.42 -13.80 -3.25
N SER A 208 -28.27 -14.41 -2.93
CA SER A 208 -27.44 -14.09 -1.76
C SER A 208 -27.08 -12.61 -1.65
N SER A 209 -26.59 -11.95 -2.71
CA SER A 209 -26.24 -10.53 -2.64
C SER A 209 -27.43 -9.60 -2.41
N LEU A 210 -28.63 -9.92 -2.92
CA LEU A 210 -29.82 -9.09 -2.66
C LEU A 210 -30.39 -9.31 -1.26
N VAL A 211 -30.27 -10.53 -0.73
CA VAL A 211 -30.60 -10.78 0.68
C VAL A 211 -29.62 -10.06 1.59
N ALA A 212 -28.31 -10.08 1.28
CA ALA A 212 -27.31 -9.30 2.00
C ALA A 212 -27.61 -7.80 1.97
N LEU A 213 -27.97 -7.25 0.79
CA LEU A 213 -28.42 -5.86 0.65
C LEU A 213 -29.68 -5.57 1.48
N HIS A 214 -30.67 -6.47 1.48
CA HIS A 214 -31.86 -6.32 2.30
C HIS A 214 -31.52 -6.23 3.80
N LEU A 215 -30.67 -7.12 4.31
CA LEU A 215 -30.24 -7.11 5.71
C LEU A 215 -29.44 -5.85 6.07
N ALA A 216 -28.57 -5.39 5.16
CA ALA A 216 -27.83 -4.14 5.34
C ALA A 216 -28.77 -2.93 5.45
N CYS A 217 -29.78 -2.84 4.58
CA CYS A 217 -30.80 -1.79 4.66
C CYS A 217 -31.58 -1.85 5.98
N GLN A 218 -31.91 -3.04 6.49
CA GLN A 218 -32.56 -3.19 7.79
C GLN A 218 -31.66 -2.70 8.93
N SER A 219 -30.39 -3.12 8.94
CA SER A 219 -29.43 -2.72 9.98
C SER A 219 -29.19 -1.19 10.03
N LEU A 220 -29.22 -0.52 8.87
CA LEU A 220 -29.13 0.93 8.77
C LEU A 220 -30.39 1.64 9.31
N ARG A 221 -31.59 1.12 8.98
CA ARG A 221 -32.89 1.66 9.45
C ARG A 221 -33.09 1.50 10.95
N THR A 222 -32.67 0.36 11.50
CA THR A 222 -32.73 0.12 12.96
C THR A 222 -31.62 0.84 13.72
N GLY A 223 -30.63 1.40 13.01
CA GLY A 223 -29.51 2.12 13.60
C GLY A 223 -28.47 1.21 14.26
N GLU A 224 -28.50 -0.10 13.99
CA GLU A 224 -27.43 -1.05 14.35
C GLU A 224 -26.13 -0.72 13.62
N SER A 225 -26.25 -0.30 12.36
CA SER A 225 -25.14 0.16 11.53
C SER A 225 -25.23 1.67 11.23
N SER A 226 -24.09 2.36 11.17
CA SER A 226 -23.98 3.73 10.63
C SER A 226 -23.67 3.74 9.14
N PHE A 227 -22.85 2.80 8.69
CA PHE A 227 -22.58 2.48 7.30
C PHE A 227 -22.75 0.97 7.11
N ALA A 228 -23.03 0.53 5.88
CA ALA A 228 -23.01 -0.90 5.58
C ALA A 228 -22.36 -1.16 4.22
N LEU A 229 -21.40 -2.09 4.19
CA LEU A 229 -20.96 -2.73 2.96
C LEU A 229 -21.90 -3.89 2.65
N ALA A 230 -22.47 -3.90 1.45
CA ALA A 230 -23.39 -4.95 1.02
C ALA A 230 -23.08 -5.42 -0.40
N GLY A 231 -23.06 -6.73 -0.62
CA GLY A 231 -22.76 -7.25 -1.94
C GLY A 231 -22.65 -8.77 -1.98
N GLY A 232 -21.87 -9.29 -2.93
CA GLY A 232 -21.61 -10.71 -3.03
C GLY A 232 -20.42 -11.02 -3.92
N VAL A 233 -19.90 -12.24 -3.76
CA VAL A 233 -18.70 -12.71 -4.45
C VAL A 233 -18.88 -14.17 -4.88
N THR A 234 -18.29 -14.50 -6.03
CA THR A 234 -18.19 -15.86 -6.55
C THR A 234 -16.91 -15.99 -7.35
N VAL A 235 -16.06 -16.94 -6.95
CA VAL A 235 -14.94 -17.45 -7.74
C VAL A 235 -15.00 -18.97 -7.74
N MET A 236 -15.03 -19.57 -8.92
CA MET A 236 -15.04 -21.01 -9.13
C MET A 236 -13.60 -21.52 -9.12
N SER A 237 -13.18 -22.13 -8.01
CA SER A 237 -11.83 -22.69 -7.91
C SER A 237 -11.75 -24.08 -8.56
N THR A 238 -12.87 -24.79 -8.70
CA THR A 238 -12.98 -26.10 -9.34
C THR A 238 -14.05 -26.09 -10.45
N PRO A 239 -14.02 -27.05 -11.40
CA PRO A 239 -15.08 -27.17 -12.40
C PRO A 239 -16.37 -27.84 -11.85
N GLY A 240 -16.47 -28.07 -10.53
CA GLY A 240 -17.54 -28.87 -9.92
C GLY A 240 -18.95 -28.39 -10.25
N MET A 241 -19.17 -27.07 -10.25
CA MET A 241 -20.44 -26.45 -10.63
C MET A 241 -20.87 -26.78 -12.07
N PHE A 242 -19.93 -26.81 -13.01
CA PHE A 242 -20.22 -27.16 -14.40
C PHE A 242 -20.59 -28.64 -14.55
N VAL A 243 -19.88 -29.52 -13.85
CA VAL A 243 -20.16 -30.96 -13.82
C VAL A 243 -21.55 -31.24 -13.20
N GLU A 244 -21.87 -30.59 -12.08
CA GLU A 244 -23.14 -30.79 -11.39
C GLU A 244 -24.33 -30.31 -12.23
N PHE A 245 -24.27 -29.11 -12.79
CA PHE A 245 -25.36 -28.56 -13.59
C PHE A 245 -25.47 -29.23 -14.97
N SER A 246 -24.37 -29.78 -15.51
CA SER A 246 -24.41 -30.59 -16.72
C SER A 246 -25.21 -31.88 -16.50
N ARG A 247 -25.06 -32.52 -15.34
CA ARG A 247 -25.86 -33.69 -14.97
C ARG A 247 -27.36 -33.37 -14.91
N GLN A 248 -27.70 -32.16 -14.46
CA GLN A 248 -29.08 -31.68 -14.38
C GLN A 248 -29.64 -31.17 -15.72
N ARG A 249 -28.79 -31.10 -16.76
CA ARG A 249 -29.11 -30.45 -18.04
C ARG A 249 -29.56 -28.99 -17.86
N GLY A 250 -28.97 -28.31 -16.88
CA GLY A 250 -29.31 -26.93 -16.52
C GLY A 250 -28.45 -25.87 -17.22
N LEU A 251 -27.33 -26.27 -17.86
CA LEU A 251 -26.42 -25.34 -18.53
C LEU A 251 -26.81 -25.12 -19.99
N SER A 252 -26.59 -23.91 -20.49
CA SER A 252 -26.63 -23.67 -21.94
C SER A 252 -25.41 -24.31 -22.61
N PRO A 253 -25.57 -25.06 -23.72
CA PRO A 253 -24.46 -25.67 -24.45
C PRO A 253 -23.40 -24.66 -24.93
N ASP A 254 -23.80 -23.44 -25.29
CA ASP A 254 -22.88 -22.38 -25.72
C ASP A 254 -22.38 -21.49 -24.57
N GLY A 255 -22.83 -21.77 -23.34
CA GLY A 255 -22.45 -21.06 -22.12
C GLY A 255 -23.11 -19.69 -21.94
N ARG A 256 -24.11 -19.31 -22.76
CA ARG A 256 -24.76 -17.98 -22.69
C ARG A 256 -26.12 -18.03 -22.00
N CYS A 257 -26.48 -16.94 -21.33
CA CYS A 257 -27.83 -16.75 -20.80
C CYS A 257 -28.69 -16.00 -21.84
N LYS A 258 -29.51 -16.71 -22.60
CA LYS A 258 -30.40 -16.13 -23.62
C LYS A 258 -31.73 -15.66 -23.00
N ALA A 259 -31.62 -14.75 -22.04
CA ALA A 259 -32.72 -14.36 -21.16
C ALA A 259 -33.95 -13.85 -21.94
N TYR A 260 -35.10 -14.47 -21.69
CA TYR A 260 -36.41 -14.17 -22.29
C TYR A 260 -36.51 -14.38 -23.81
N ALA A 261 -35.49 -14.98 -24.44
CA ALA A 261 -35.51 -15.32 -25.85
C ALA A 261 -36.24 -16.65 -26.10
N SER A 262 -36.76 -16.84 -27.32
CA SER A 262 -37.30 -18.13 -27.77
C SER A 262 -36.23 -19.24 -27.78
N ALA A 263 -34.96 -18.87 -27.95
CA ALA A 263 -33.81 -19.77 -27.97
C ALA A 263 -33.23 -20.12 -26.58
N ALA A 264 -33.91 -19.74 -25.48
CA ALA A 264 -33.47 -20.02 -24.11
C ALA A 264 -33.34 -21.53 -23.83
N ASP A 265 -32.10 -21.99 -23.62
CA ASP A 265 -31.71 -23.41 -23.54
C ASP A 265 -30.89 -23.76 -22.29
N GLY A 266 -30.82 -22.87 -21.30
CA GLY A 266 -30.14 -23.10 -20.03
C GLY A 266 -29.33 -21.89 -19.56
N THR A 267 -28.62 -22.06 -18.45
CA THR A 267 -27.83 -21.01 -17.83
C THR A 267 -26.36 -21.09 -18.21
N GLY A 268 -25.75 -19.94 -18.50
CA GLY A 268 -24.31 -19.77 -18.55
C GLY A 268 -23.75 -19.41 -17.18
N MET A 269 -22.80 -20.18 -16.64
CA MET A 269 -22.20 -19.88 -15.34
C MET A 269 -21.14 -18.78 -15.45
N SER A 270 -21.04 -17.96 -14.42
CA SER A 270 -20.09 -16.87 -14.36
C SER A 270 -19.60 -16.59 -12.94
N GLU A 271 -18.54 -15.80 -12.86
CA GLU A 271 -17.91 -15.28 -11.66
C GLU A 271 -18.16 -13.79 -11.51
N GLY A 272 -17.89 -13.27 -10.32
CA GLY A 272 -18.02 -11.84 -10.09
C GLY A 272 -17.89 -11.45 -8.64
N VAL A 273 -17.58 -10.18 -8.41
CA VAL A 273 -17.70 -9.54 -7.11
C VAL A 273 -18.26 -8.14 -7.29
N GLY A 274 -19.19 -7.77 -6.44
CA GLY A 274 -19.72 -6.42 -6.38
C GLY A 274 -19.99 -6.02 -4.94
N ILE A 275 -19.60 -4.80 -4.57
CA ILE A 275 -19.81 -4.23 -3.24
C ILE A 275 -20.41 -2.84 -3.38
N LEU A 276 -21.41 -2.57 -2.55
CA LEU A 276 -22.08 -1.28 -2.39
C LEU A 276 -21.76 -0.76 -0.99
N LEU A 277 -21.43 0.52 -0.89
CA LEU A 277 -21.38 1.24 0.38
C LEU A 277 -22.69 2.00 0.57
N LEU A 278 -23.33 1.75 1.72
CA LEU A 278 -24.67 2.23 2.03
C LEU A 278 -24.65 3.09 3.29
N GLU A 279 -25.44 4.15 3.26
CA GLU A 279 -25.74 4.99 4.42
C GLU A 279 -27.22 5.42 4.36
N ARG A 280 -27.80 5.85 5.49
CA ARG A 280 -29.11 6.49 5.47
C ARG A 280 -29.05 7.75 4.62
N LEU A 281 -30.06 8.00 3.76
CA LEU A 281 -30.05 9.17 2.86
C LEU A 281 -29.91 10.49 3.64
N SER A 282 -30.58 10.62 4.78
CA SER A 282 -30.50 11.79 5.65
C SER A 282 -29.08 12.06 6.17
N GLU A 283 -28.30 11.00 6.40
CA GLU A 283 -26.93 11.07 6.88
C GLU A 283 -25.94 11.38 5.75
N ALA A 284 -26.16 10.78 4.58
CA ALA A 284 -25.39 11.10 3.37
C ALA A 284 -25.54 12.59 3.02
N GLU A 285 -26.76 13.12 3.03
CA GLU A 285 -27.03 14.55 2.83
C GLU A 285 -26.38 15.42 3.91
N ARG A 286 -26.50 15.03 5.18
CA ARG A 286 -25.89 15.75 6.31
C ARG A 286 -24.37 15.85 6.21
N ARG A 287 -23.72 14.81 5.68
CA ARG A 287 -22.26 14.71 5.53
C ARG A 287 -21.76 15.20 4.17
N GLY A 288 -22.66 15.55 3.25
CA GLY A 288 -22.30 15.94 1.90
C GLY A 288 -21.75 14.79 1.05
N HIS A 289 -22.08 13.54 1.39
CA HIS A 289 -21.68 12.38 0.59
C HIS A 289 -22.48 12.34 -0.72
N ARG A 290 -21.78 12.04 -1.82
CA ARG A 290 -22.41 11.85 -3.13
C ARG A 290 -23.36 10.66 -3.10
N VAL A 291 -24.60 10.85 -3.56
CA VAL A 291 -25.58 9.78 -3.68
C VAL A 291 -25.64 9.30 -5.14
N LEU A 292 -25.24 8.05 -5.38
CA LEU A 292 -25.25 7.44 -6.71
C LEU A 292 -26.65 6.99 -7.13
N ALA A 293 -27.40 6.43 -6.18
CA ALA A 293 -28.80 6.03 -6.30
C ALA A 293 -29.37 5.77 -4.91
N VAL A 294 -30.69 5.53 -4.82
CA VAL A 294 -31.40 5.29 -3.57
C VAL A 294 -32.09 3.92 -3.60
N VAL A 295 -31.85 3.09 -2.58
CA VAL A 295 -32.65 1.90 -2.31
C VAL A 295 -33.92 2.34 -1.57
N ARG A 296 -35.05 2.33 -2.28
CA ARG A 296 -36.35 2.77 -1.74
C ARG A 296 -37.05 1.69 -0.93
N GLY A 297 -36.95 0.45 -1.37
CA GLY A 297 -37.55 -0.68 -0.67
C GLY A 297 -37.01 -2.00 -1.16
N SER A 298 -37.09 -3.01 -0.32
CA SER A 298 -36.68 -4.37 -0.65
C SER A 298 -37.52 -5.38 0.12
N ALA A 299 -37.70 -6.57 -0.45
CA ALA A 299 -38.40 -7.67 0.19
C ALA A 299 -37.72 -9.01 -0.13
N VAL A 300 -37.83 -9.95 0.81
CA VAL A 300 -37.37 -11.32 0.69
C VAL A 300 -38.50 -12.27 1.08
N ASN A 301 -38.75 -13.33 0.31
CA ASN A 301 -39.71 -14.37 0.64
C ASN A 301 -39.23 -15.77 0.22
N GLN A 302 -40.12 -16.76 0.32
CA GLN A 302 -39.84 -18.15 -0.02
C GLN A 302 -40.92 -18.76 -0.93
N ASP A 303 -40.48 -19.63 -1.84
CA ASP A 303 -41.33 -20.38 -2.75
C ASP A 303 -42.20 -21.42 -2.02
N GLY A 304 -41.72 -21.93 -0.88
CA GLY A 304 -42.43 -22.92 -0.08
C GLY A 304 -42.56 -24.26 -0.80
N ALA A 305 -43.72 -24.90 -0.70
CA ALA A 305 -44.00 -26.17 -1.38
C ALA A 305 -44.37 -25.95 -2.86
N SER A 306 -43.37 -25.68 -3.70
CA SER A 306 -43.52 -25.56 -5.16
C SER A 306 -43.50 -26.94 -5.86
N ASN A 307 -43.54 -26.97 -7.21
CA ASN A 307 -43.54 -28.20 -8.01
C ASN A 307 -42.20 -28.98 -8.01
N GLY A 308 -41.31 -28.68 -7.06
CA GLY A 308 -39.99 -29.28 -6.88
C GLY A 308 -39.09 -28.29 -6.18
N LEU A 309 -38.16 -28.76 -5.33
CA LEU A 309 -37.31 -27.88 -4.51
C LEU A 309 -36.60 -26.78 -5.32
N THR A 310 -36.18 -27.12 -6.54
CA THR A 310 -35.44 -26.24 -7.46
C THR A 310 -36.33 -25.56 -8.50
N ALA A 311 -37.64 -25.82 -8.49
CA ALA A 311 -38.59 -25.26 -9.46
C ALA A 311 -39.12 -23.90 -8.96
N PRO A 312 -39.01 -22.83 -9.75
CA PRO A 312 -39.45 -21.49 -9.34
C PRO A 312 -40.98 -21.39 -9.19
N ASN A 313 -41.46 -20.48 -8.35
CA ASN A 313 -42.89 -20.25 -8.12
C ASN A 313 -43.36 -18.83 -8.50
N GLY A 314 -44.09 -18.72 -9.62
CA GLY A 314 -44.64 -17.44 -10.11
C GLY A 314 -45.47 -16.66 -9.06
N PRO A 315 -46.43 -17.27 -8.34
CA PRO A 315 -47.15 -16.60 -7.27
C PRO A 315 -46.26 -16.01 -6.16
N SER A 316 -45.18 -16.70 -5.78
CA SER A 316 -44.20 -16.20 -4.80
C SER A 316 -43.42 -15.00 -5.33
N GLN A 317 -43.01 -15.03 -6.60
CA GLN A 317 -42.37 -13.90 -7.27
C GLN A 317 -43.29 -12.67 -7.33
N GLN A 318 -44.57 -12.86 -7.65
CA GLN A 318 -45.55 -11.77 -7.60
C GLN A 318 -45.70 -11.19 -6.18
N ARG A 319 -45.67 -12.04 -5.14
CA ARG A 319 -45.78 -11.58 -3.74
C ARG A 319 -44.56 -10.77 -3.32
N VAL A 320 -43.34 -11.19 -3.65
CA VAL A 320 -42.13 -10.44 -3.27
C VAL A 320 -42.07 -9.09 -3.95
N ILE A 321 -42.48 -9.00 -5.23
CA ILE A 321 -42.59 -7.73 -5.96
C ILE A 321 -43.56 -6.78 -5.26
N ARG A 322 -44.79 -7.25 -4.96
CA ARG A 322 -45.80 -6.42 -4.27
C ARG A 322 -45.34 -5.99 -2.88
N GLN A 323 -44.62 -6.85 -2.16
CA GLN A 323 -44.09 -6.52 -0.84
C GLN A 323 -42.98 -5.47 -0.93
N ALA A 324 -42.05 -5.57 -1.88
CA ALA A 324 -41.00 -4.57 -2.08
C ALA A 324 -41.58 -3.19 -2.44
N LEU A 325 -42.60 -3.15 -3.31
CA LEU A 325 -43.35 -1.94 -3.63
C LEU A 325 -44.05 -1.35 -2.41
N ALA A 326 -44.71 -2.18 -1.60
CA ALA A 326 -45.36 -1.74 -0.37
C ALA A 326 -44.34 -1.17 0.64
N CYS A 327 -43.18 -1.83 0.81
CA CYS A 327 -42.08 -1.33 1.63
C CYS A 327 -41.50 0.00 1.13
N ALA A 328 -41.53 0.25 -0.19
CA ALA A 328 -41.08 1.50 -0.78
C ALA A 328 -42.13 2.63 -0.74
N GLY A 329 -43.39 2.31 -0.38
CA GLY A 329 -44.53 3.23 -0.51
C GLY A 329 -44.90 3.55 -1.97
N LEU A 330 -44.64 2.61 -2.89
CA LEU A 330 -44.80 2.80 -4.34
C LEU A 330 -45.84 1.85 -4.95
N SER A 331 -46.31 2.18 -6.14
CA SER A 331 -47.21 1.37 -6.95
C SER A 331 -46.49 0.74 -8.15
N VAL A 332 -47.15 -0.20 -8.82
CA VAL A 332 -46.63 -0.79 -10.07
C VAL A 332 -46.44 0.24 -11.19
N ALA A 333 -47.16 1.36 -11.14
CA ALA A 333 -47.03 2.44 -12.13
C ALA A 333 -45.79 3.30 -11.92
N ASP A 334 -45.10 3.16 -10.80
CA ASP A 334 -43.93 3.99 -10.45
C ASP A 334 -42.61 3.44 -10.97
N VAL A 335 -42.55 2.17 -11.37
CA VAL A 335 -41.31 1.52 -11.86
C VAL A 335 -41.29 1.50 -13.38
N ASP A 336 -40.16 1.82 -13.99
CA ASP A 336 -40.01 1.96 -15.45
C ASP A 336 -39.35 0.74 -16.09
N VAL A 337 -38.44 0.11 -15.36
CA VAL A 337 -37.64 -1.03 -15.85
C VAL A 337 -37.46 -2.08 -14.75
N VAL A 338 -37.38 -3.34 -15.15
CA VAL A 338 -36.99 -4.45 -14.29
C VAL A 338 -35.75 -5.13 -14.87
N GLU A 339 -34.67 -5.10 -14.08
CA GLU A 339 -33.53 -6.00 -14.23
C GLU A 339 -33.93 -7.33 -13.58
N GLY A 340 -34.36 -8.27 -14.41
CA GLY A 340 -34.92 -9.54 -13.94
C GLY A 340 -33.84 -10.54 -13.54
N HIS A 341 -34.27 -11.64 -12.93
CA HIS A 341 -33.41 -12.77 -12.64
C HIS A 341 -32.93 -13.43 -13.95
N GLY A 342 -33.81 -13.63 -14.93
CA GLY A 342 -33.52 -13.88 -16.35
C GLY A 342 -32.29 -14.76 -16.61
N THR A 343 -32.40 -16.04 -16.28
CA THR A 343 -31.28 -17.01 -16.33
C THR A 343 -31.15 -17.72 -17.67
N GLY A 344 -32.03 -17.44 -18.63
CA GLY A 344 -32.01 -18.09 -19.95
C GLY A 344 -32.58 -19.51 -19.90
N THR A 345 -33.35 -19.86 -18.88
CA THR A 345 -33.88 -21.21 -18.70
C THR A 345 -35.26 -21.36 -19.33
N THR A 346 -35.50 -22.48 -20.00
CA THR A 346 -36.77 -22.75 -20.71
C THR A 346 -37.99 -22.74 -19.78
N LEU A 347 -37.81 -23.08 -18.49
CA LEU A 347 -38.89 -23.08 -17.49
C LEU A 347 -38.93 -21.76 -16.68
N GLY A 348 -37.79 -21.22 -16.26
CA GLY A 348 -37.73 -20.09 -15.35
C GLY A 348 -38.11 -18.77 -16.00
N ASP A 349 -37.62 -18.51 -17.21
CA ASP A 349 -37.87 -17.23 -17.89
C ASP A 349 -39.38 -16.99 -18.15
N PRO A 350 -40.18 -17.99 -18.60
CA PRO A 350 -41.63 -17.80 -18.72
C PRO A 350 -42.34 -17.55 -17.39
N ILE A 351 -41.92 -18.22 -16.31
CA ILE A 351 -42.52 -18.05 -14.97
C ILE A 351 -42.26 -16.63 -14.45
N GLU A 352 -41.04 -16.13 -14.62
CA GLU A 352 -40.70 -14.75 -14.24
C GLU A 352 -41.45 -13.72 -15.08
N ALA A 353 -41.45 -13.86 -16.41
CA ALA A 353 -42.16 -12.95 -17.29
C ALA A 353 -43.67 -12.88 -16.97
N GLN A 354 -44.30 -14.02 -16.69
CA GLN A 354 -45.70 -14.07 -16.26
C GLN A 354 -45.93 -13.39 -14.90
N ALA A 355 -45.01 -13.54 -13.95
CA ALA A 355 -45.09 -12.85 -12.67
C ALA A 355 -45.01 -11.32 -12.82
N LEU A 356 -44.14 -10.84 -13.72
CA LEU A 356 -44.03 -9.42 -14.06
C LEU A 356 -45.28 -8.91 -14.80
N LEU A 357 -45.81 -9.66 -15.76
CA LEU A 357 -47.06 -9.33 -16.46
C LEU A 357 -48.26 -9.24 -15.48
N ALA A 358 -48.34 -10.14 -14.51
CA ALA A 358 -49.37 -10.16 -13.46
C ALA A 358 -49.18 -9.11 -12.36
N THR A 359 -48.08 -8.34 -12.40
CA THR A 359 -47.79 -7.24 -11.46
C THR A 359 -47.59 -5.94 -12.23
N TYR A 360 -46.36 -5.66 -12.66
CA TYR A 360 -45.98 -4.47 -13.43
C TYR A 360 -46.77 -4.31 -14.73
N GLY A 361 -47.07 -5.40 -15.42
CA GLY A 361 -47.86 -5.39 -16.67
C GLY A 361 -49.30 -4.94 -16.51
N GLN A 362 -49.83 -4.83 -15.28
CA GLN A 362 -51.18 -4.37 -14.98
C GLN A 362 -51.28 -2.85 -14.75
N ARG A 363 -50.20 -2.09 -15.04
CA ARG A 363 -50.21 -0.62 -14.94
C ARG A 363 -51.13 0.02 -15.98
N ALA A 364 -51.67 1.20 -15.66
CA ALA A 364 -52.46 1.99 -16.59
C ALA A 364 -51.57 2.80 -17.56
N GLY A 365 -51.99 2.91 -18.83
CA GLY A 365 -51.32 3.70 -19.87
C GLY A 365 -50.54 2.87 -20.90
N ASP A 366 -50.03 3.55 -21.94
CA ASP A 366 -49.38 2.91 -23.10
C ASP A 366 -47.86 2.67 -22.92
N THR A 367 -47.25 3.21 -21.86
CA THR A 367 -45.82 3.05 -21.59
C THR A 367 -45.54 1.68 -20.95
N PRO A 368 -44.78 0.80 -21.62
CA PRO A 368 -44.46 -0.52 -21.08
C PRO A 368 -43.44 -0.42 -19.94
N VAL A 369 -43.40 -1.45 -19.09
CA VAL A 369 -42.25 -1.72 -18.24
C VAL A 369 -41.22 -2.49 -19.07
N TRP A 370 -40.00 -1.96 -19.09
CA TRP A 370 -38.88 -2.56 -19.79
C TRP A 370 -38.32 -3.74 -18.99
N LEU A 371 -37.92 -4.82 -19.67
CA LEU A 371 -37.37 -6.02 -19.06
C LEU A 371 -36.03 -6.38 -19.71
N GLY A 372 -35.00 -6.59 -18.89
CA GLY A 372 -33.69 -7.06 -19.34
C GLY A 372 -32.99 -7.92 -18.30
N SER A 373 -31.83 -8.46 -18.66
CA SER A 373 -30.94 -9.19 -17.74
C SER A 373 -29.48 -8.99 -18.12
N VAL A 374 -28.66 -8.55 -17.17
CA VAL A 374 -27.20 -8.40 -17.28
C VAL A 374 -26.50 -9.75 -17.52
N LYS A 375 -27.18 -10.86 -17.19
CA LYS A 375 -26.64 -12.20 -17.42
C LYS A 375 -26.46 -12.51 -18.90
N SER A 376 -27.17 -11.80 -19.78
CA SER A 376 -26.96 -11.90 -21.22
C SER A 376 -25.59 -11.36 -21.66
N ASN A 377 -24.98 -10.44 -20.88
CA ASN A 377 -23.64 -9.90 -21.15
C ASN A 377 -22.54 -10.73 -20.48
N ILE A 378 -22.71 -11.09 -19.20
CA ILE A 378 -21.62 -11.65 -18.39
C ILE A 378 -21.86 -13.09 -17.92
N GLY A 379 -22.99 -13.70 -18.24
CA GLY A 379 -23.43 -14.97 -17.63
C GLY A 379 -23.97 -14.78 -16.20
N HIS A 380 -24.30 -15.89 -15.54
CA HIS A 380 -24.84 -15.90 -14.18
C HIS A 380 -23.73 -15.87 -13.14
N ALA A 381 -23.43 -14.69 -12.58
CA ALA A 381 -22.43 -14.47 -11.53
C ALA A 381 -22.84 -14.98 -10.12
N GLN A 382 -23.66 -16.03 -10.06
CA GLN A 382 -24.05 -16.76 -8.85
C GLN A 382 -24.41 -15.86 -7.65
N ALA A 383 -23.66 -15.91 -6.54
CA ALA A 383 -23.95 -15.11 -5.34
C ALA A 383 -23.79 -13.60 -5.57
N ALA A 384 -23.01 -13.18 -6.57
CA ALA A 384 -22.83 -11.79 -6.99
C ALA A 384 -23.85 -11.34 -8.06
N ALA A 385 -24.74 -12.22 -8.54
CA ALA A 385 -25.64 -11.92 -9.65
C ALA A 385 -26.61 -10.77 -9.36
N GLY A 386 -27.11 -10.68 -8.13
CA GLY A 386 -28.03 -9.62 -7.73
C GLY A 386 -27.37 -8.25 -7.70
N VAL A 387 -26.18 -8.15 -7.12
CA VAL A 387 -25.43 -6.88 -7.03
C VAL A 387 -24.93 -6.44 -8.41
N ALA A 388 -24.60 -7.36 -9.33
CA ALA A 388 -24.34 -7.02 -10.73
C ALA A 388 -25.53 -6.31 -11.39
N GLY A 389 -26.75 -6.80 -11.16
CA GLY A 389 -27.98 -6.15 -11.61
C GLY A 389 -28.19 -4.77 -10.98
N VAL A 390 -27.90 -4.61 -9.69
CA VAL A 390 -27.96 -3.31 -9.01
C VAL A 390 -26.97 -2.32 -9.63
N ILE A 391 -25.69 -2.70 -9.79
CA ILE A 391 -24.66 -1.83 -10.37
C ILE A 391 -25.03 -1.40 -11.79
N LYS A 392 -25.50 -2.34 -12.64
CA LYS A 392 -26.01 -2.00 -13.99
C LYS A 392 -27.11 -0.94 -13.92
N MET A 393 -28.08 -1.11 -13.02
CA MET A 393 -29.21 -0.18 -12.90
C MET A 393 -28.80 1.18 -12.32
N VAL A 394 -27.84 1.23 -11.39
CA VAL A 394 -27.27 2.49 -10.91
C VAL A 394 -26.59 3.25 -12.05
N MET A 395 -25.81 2.56 -12.89
CA MET A 395 -25.17 3.18 -14.06
C MET A 395 -26.21 3.64 -15.10
N ALA A 396 -27.25 2.84 -15.35
CA ALA A 396 -28.35 3.21 -16.24
C ALA A 396 -29.13 4.45 -15.75
N LEU A 397 -29.39 4.56 -14.45
CA LEU A 397 -30.00 5.74 -13.83
C LEU A 397 -29.14 7.00 -14.05
N ARG A 398 -27.82 6.89 -13.85
CA ARG A 398 -26.86 7.99 -14.05
C ARG A 398 -26.75 8.40 -15.52
N ALA A 399 -26.74 7.44 -16.44
CA ALA A 399 -26.60 7.69 -17.87
C ALA A 399 -27.92 8.11 -18.54
N GLY A 400 -29.07 7.80 -17.94
CA GLY A 400 -30.38 8.05 -18.54
C GLY A 400 -30.65 7.19 -19.78
N VAL A 401 -30.10 5.98 -19.83
CA VAL A 401 -30.21 5.04 -20.96
C VAL A 401 -30.42 3.62 -20.43
N LEU A 402 -31.26 2.83 -21.12
CA LEU A 402 -31.48 1.41 -20.88
C LEU A 402 -30.79 0.59 -21.98
N PRO A 403 -29.65 -0.08 -21.68
CA PRO A 403 -28.96 -0.92 -22.64
C PRO A 403 -29.77 -2.16 -23.02
N ARG A 404 -29.59 -2.61 -24.27
CA ARG A 404 -30.23 -3.85 -24.76
C ARG A 404 -29.81 -5.08 -23.95
N THR A 405 -30.70 -6.05 -23.83
CA THR A 405 -30.40 -7.43 -23.40
C THR A 405 -29.96 -8.24 -24.62
N LEU A 406 -28.89 -9.03 -24.49
CA LEU A 406 -28.32 -9.75 -25.63
C LEU A 406 -29.08 -11.06 -25.92
N HIS A 407 -28.86 -11.58 -27.14
CA HIS A 407 -29.36 -12.87 -27.64
C HIS A 407 -30.89 -12.98 -27.78
N VAL A 408 -31.59 -11.86 -27.95
CA VAL A 408 -33.03 -11.82 -28.21
C VAL A 408 -33.31 -11.53 -29.68
N ASP A 409 -33.28 -12.57 -30.52
CA ASP A 409 -33.74 -12.46 -31.91
C ASP A 409 -35.28 -12.34 -31.96
N GLU A 410 -35.96 -13.16 -31.15
CA GLU A 410 -37.39 -13.08 -30.87
C GLU A 410 -37.68 -13.37 -29.39
N PRO A 411 -38.61 -12.65 -28.74
CA PRO A 411 -39.06 -12.96 -27.39
C PRO A 411 -39.65 -14.37 -27.29
N SER A 412 -39.59 -14.97 -26.09
CA SER A 412 -40.04 -16.34 -25.86
C SER A 412 -41.51 -16.56 -26.26
N SER A 413 -41.75 -17.57 -27.09
CA SER A 413 -43.09 -18.01 -27.52
C SER A 413 -43.91 -18.69 -26.41
N GLN A 414 -43.28 -19.01 -25.28
CA GLN A 414 -43.94 -19.59 -24.09
C GLN A 414 -44.59 -18.53 -23.18
N VAL A 415 -44.50 -17.24 -23.56
CA VAL A 415 -45.05 -16.11 -22.82
C VAL A 415 -46.06 -15.37 -23.69
N ASP A 416 -47.25 -15.13 -23.16
CA ASP A 416 -48.23 -14.24 -23.79
C ASP A 416 -47.91 -12.77 -23.48
N TRP A 417 -46.98 -12.19 -24.24
CA TRP A 417 -46.58 -10.78 -24.11
C TRP A 417 -47.72 -9.78 -24.38
N SER A 418 -48.82 -10.22 -25.01
CA SER A 418 -49.98 -9.36 -25.27
C SER A 418 -50.88 -9.17 -24.04
N SER A 419 -50.70 -9.97 -22.99
CA SER A 419 -51.50 -9.97 -21.77
C SER A 419 -51.25 -8.80 -20.82
N GLY A 420 -50.21 -7.98 -21.05
CA GLY A 420 -49.87 -6.84 -20.23
C GLY A 420 -48.75 -5.97 -20.81
N SER A 421 -48.50 -4.83 -20.18
CA SER A 421 -47.56 -3.82 -20.69
C SER A 421 -46.11 -4.07 -20.25
N VAL A 422 -45.53 -5.22 -20.63
CA VAL A 422 -44.10 -5.54 -20.41
C VAL A 422 -43.41 -5.77 -21.76
N ARG A 423 -42.23 -5.19 -21.96
CA ARG A 423 -41.44 -5.36 -23.20
C ARG A 423 -39.98 -5.69 -22.90
N VAL A 424 -39.46 -6.71 -23.59
CA VAL A 424 -38.03 -7.07 -23.53
C VAL A 424 -37.20 -5.98 -24.22
N LEU A 425 -36.08 -5.57 -23.60
CA LEU A 425 -35.13 -4.59 -24.13
C LEU A 425 -34.28 -5.18 -25.26
N ALA A 426 -34.87 -5.47 -26.42
CA ALA A 426 -34.13 -5.96 -27.58
C ALA A 426 -33.20 -4.89 -28.19
N ASP A 427 -33.60 -3.63 -28.06
CA ASP A 427 -32.85 -2.46 -28.50
C ASP A 427 -32.56 -1.53 -27.31
N GLU A 428 -31.56 -0.66 -27.47
CA GLU A 428 -31.28 0.40 -26.51
C GLU A 428 -32.45 1.41 -26.49
N VAL A 429 -32.82 1.88 -25.31
CA VAL A 429 -33.92 2.82 -25.10
C VAL A 429 -33.45 4.01 -24.28
N GLU A 430 -33.68 5.22 -24.78
CA GLU A 430 -33.49 6.43 -23.97
C GLU A 430 -34.42 6.42 -22.75
N TRP A 431 -33.88 6.82 -21.60
CA TRP A 431 -34.64 6.90 -20.35
C TRP A 431 -34.58 8.33 -19.81
N PRO A 432 -35.22 9.31 -20.47
CA PRO A 432 -35.16 10.72 -20.05
C PRO A 432 -35.88 10.94 -18.72
N GLY A 433 -35.43 11.92 -17.95
CA GLY A 433 -36.12 12.36 -16.73
C GLY A 433 -37.43 13.06 -17.07
N VAL A 434 -38.48 12.85 -16.28
CA VAL A 434 -39.78 13.50 -16.46
C VAL A 434 -40.02 14.42 -15.26
N GLU A 435 -40.42 15.66 -15.51
CA GLU A 435 -40.67 16.64 -14.45
C GLU A 435 -41.70 16.09 -13.44
N GLY A 436 -41.32 16.07 -12.15
CA GLY A 436 -42.16 15.55 -11.07
C GLY A 436 -42.17 14.02 -10.92
N ARG A 437 -41.42 13.26 -11.72
CA ARG A 437 -41.31 11.79 -11.62
C ARG A 437 -39.86 11.32 -11.74
N LEU A 438 -39.33 10.78 -10.65
CA LEU A 438 -37.99 10.17 -10.60
C LEU A 438 -37.96 8.83 -11.33
N ARG A 439 -36.84 8.53 -11.98
CA ARG A 439 -36.58 7.24 -12.63
C ARG A 439 -36.45 6.14 -11.58
N ARG A 440 -37.10 4.99 -11.82
CA ARG A 440 -37.09 3.85 -10.88
C ARG A 440 -36.94 2.51 -11.57
N ALA A 441 -36.14 1.63 -10.97
CA ALA A 441 -35.87 0.28 -11.45
C ALA A 441 -36.20 -0.77 -10.38
N GLY A 442 -36.75 -1.90 -10.79
CA GLY A 442 -36.80 -3.13 -9.98
C GLY A 442 -35.62 -4.04 -10.30
N VAL A 443 -35.05 -4.70 -9.30
CA VAL A 443 -34.00 -5.73 -9.47
C VAL A 443 -34.42 -7.02 -8.78
N SER A 444 -34.46 -8.12 -9.51
CA SER A 444 -34.89 -9.44 -9.03
C SER A 444 -33.76 -10.45 -8.94
N ALA A 445 -33.74 -11.25 -7.89
CA ALA A 445 -32.91 -12.44 -7.80
C ALA A 445 -33.64 -13.59 -7.10
N PHE A 446 -33.70 -14.76 -7.74
CA PHE A 446 -34.43 -15.92 -7.24
C PHE A 446 -33.46 -17.08 -7.03
N GLY A 447 -33.30 -17.52 -5.78
CA GLY A 447 -32.39 -18.58 -5.42
C GLY A 447 -32.96 -19.95 -5.77
N VAL A 448 -32.10 -20.89 -6.19
CA VAL A 448 -32.49 -22.28 -6.45
C VAL A 448 -33.04 -23.01 -5.22
N SER A 449 -32.80 -22.47 -4.01
CA SER A 449 -33.39 -22.92 -2.74
C SER A 449 -34.81 -22.39 -2.49
N GLY A 450 -35.38 -21.63 -3.42
CA GLY A 450 -36.70 -21.01 -3.32
C GLY A 450 -36.73 -19.62 -2.66
N THR A 451 -35.59 -19.12 -2.15
CA THR A 451 -35.54 -17.77 -1.55
C THR A 451 -35.50 -16.69 -2.63
N ASN A 452 -36.54 -15.86 -2.69
CA ASN A 452 -36.66 -14.76 -3.64
C ASN A 452 -36.34 -13.42 -3.00
N ALA A 453 -35.68 -12.53 -3.73
CA ALA A 453 -35.44 -11.15 -3.33
C ALA A 453 -35.82 -10.19 -4.47
N HIS A 454 -36.42 -9.05 -4.11
CA HIS A 454 -36.71 -7.97 -5.03
C HIS A 454 -36.39 -6.62 -4.39
N VAL A 455 -35.71 -5.74 -5.12
CA VAL A 455 -35.23 -4.42 -4.67
C VAL A 455 -35.73 -3.34 -5.61
N ILE A 456 -36.18 -2.21 -5.06
CA ILE A 456 -36.57 -1.02 -5.82
C ILE A 456 -35.49 0.05 -5.66
N LEU A 457 -34.91 0.46 -6.78
CA LEU A 457 -33.94 1.54 -6.90
C LEU A 457 -34.62 2.80 -7.45
N GLU A 458 -34.15 3.96 -7.00
CA GLU A 458 -34.60 5.28 -7.43
C GLU A 458 -33.40 6.17 -7.74
N GLU A 459 -33.57 7.05 -8.72
CA GLU A 459 -32.65 8.14 -9.05
C GLU A 459 -32.35 9.04 -7.84
N ALA A 460 -31.12 9.52 -7.72
CA ALA A 460 -30.75 10.48 -6.68
C ALA A 460 -31.41 11.85 -6.94
N SER A 461 -32.10 12.39 -5.93
CA SER A 461 -32.71 13.72 -5.98
C SER A 461 -31.64 14.81 -6.17
N GLY A 462 -31.46 15.31 -7.40
CA GLY A 462 -30.45 16.35 -7.70
C GLY A 462 -29.77 16.24 -9.08
N GLY A 463 -29.99 15.15 -9.81
CA GLY A 463 -29.47 14.99 -11.18
C GLY A 463 -30.31 15.73 -12.22
N ALA A 464 -29.69 16.69 -12.92
CA ALA A 464 -30.18 17.46 -14.06
C ALA A 464 -31.17 18.62 -13.77
N GLY A 465 -30.64 19.84 -13.61
CA GLY A 465 -31.26 21.05 -14.19
C GLY A 465 -31.99 22.06 -13.30
N GLY A 466 -32.05 21.91 -11.97
CA GLY A 466 -32.92 22.78 -11.15
C GLY A 466 -32.30 23.28 -9.84
N GLY A 467 -31.39 24.26 -9.90
CA GLY A 467 -30.77 24.80 -8.67
C GLY A 467 -30.00 26.12 -8.81
N ALA A 468 -30.21 26.92 -9.86
CA ALA A 468 -29.57 28.24 -10.03
C ALA A 468 -30.20 29.35 -9.14
N GLY A 469 -30.56 29.03 -7.89
CA GLY A 469 -31.52 29.82 -7.11
C GLY A 469 -31.14 30.12 -5.66
N ARG A 470 -29.85 30.26 -5.33
CA ARG A 470 -29.35 31.03 -4.16
C ARG A 470 -27.82 31.04 -4.11
N LEU A 471 -27.20 31.96 -4.85
CA LEU A 471 -25.78 32.28 -4.70
C LEU A 471 -25.69 33.71 -4.18
N GLN A 472 -25.23 33.86 -2.93
CA GLN A 472 -24.86 35.14 -2.34
C GLN A 472 -23.34 35.29 -2.49
N GLU A 473 -22.92 36.41 -3.08
CA GLU A 473 -21.53 36.77 -3.43
C GLU A 473 -20.58 36.69 -2.23
N LEU A 474 -19.55 35.85 -2.33
CA LEU A 474 -18.34 35.86 -1.50
C LEU A 474 -17.13 35.74 -2.44
N GLY A 475 -16.03 36.43 -2.13
CA GLY A 475 -14.87 36.66 -3.01
C GLY A 475 -14.02 35.41 -3.38
N PRO A 476 -12.98 35.59 -4.22
CA PRO A 476 -12.17 34.49 -4.78
C PRO A 476 -11.40 33.70 -3.72
N GLY A 477 -11.22 32.39 -3.96
CA GLY A 477 -10.56 31.44 -3.06
C GLY A 477 -9.03 31.47 -3.06
N VAL A 478 -8.41 30.83 -2.05
CA VAL A 478 -6.97 30.92 -1.73
C VAL A 478 -6.07 30.39 -2.86
N VAL A 479 -6.43 29.28 -3.50
CA VAL A 479 -5.64 28.71 -4.63
C VAL A 479 -5.89 29.47 -5.93
N SER A 480 -7.09 30.03 -6.12
CA SER A 480 -7.44 30.81 -7.32
C SER A 480 -6.63 32.12 -7.45
N GLY A 481 -6.06 32.63 -6.35
CA GLY A 481 -5.24 33.85 -6.35
C GLY A 481 -3.79 33.66 -6.83
N SER A 482 -3.19 32.48 -6.67
CA SER A 482 -1.78 32.22 -7.03
C SER A 482 -1.59 31.40 -8.31
N GLY A 483 -2.59 30.61 -8.71
CA GLY A 483 -2.48 29.66 -9.82
C GLY A 483 -1.71 28.37 -9.48
N VAL A 484 -0.97 28.32 -8.38
CA VAL A 484 -0.15 27.16 -7.98
C VAL A 484 -0.98 26.15 -7.17
N VAL A 485 -1.09 24.91 -7.66
CA VAL A 485 -1.91 23.87 -7.06
C VAL A 485 -1.06 22.66 -6.63
N PRO A 486 -1.19 22.16 -5.38
CA PRO A 486 -0.54 20.92 -4.96
C PRO A 486 -1.42 19.69 -5.22
N TRP A 487 -0.89 18.65 -5.87
CA TRP A 487 -1.51 17.32 -5.95
C TRP A 487 -0.77 16.34 -5.07
N VAL A 488 -1.43 15.93 -3.98
CA VAL A 488 -0.88 15.00 -3.00
C VAL A 488 -1.18 13.56 -3.44
N VAL A 489 -0.15 12.74 -3.54
CA VAL A 489 -0.27 11.32 -3.89
C VAL A 489 0.50 10.51 -2.85
N SER A 490 -0.07 9.40 -2.39
CA SER A 490 0.63 8.52 -1.45
C SER A 490 0.30 7.06 -1.69
N ALA A 491 1.20 6.17 -1.25
CA ALA A 491 1.02 4.73 -1.30
C ALA A 491 1.84 4.02 -0.20
N ARG A 492 1.60 2.71 -0.01
CA ARG A 492 2.36 1.90 0.96
C ARG A 492 3.74 1.48 0.47
N SER A 493 4.01 1.62 -0.83
CA SER A 493 5.31 1.35 -1.42
C SER A 493 5.63 2.34 -2.54
N GLU A 494 6.90 2.37 -2.95
CA GLU A 494 7.38 3.14 -4.10
C GLU A 494 6.76 2.69 -5.42
N LEU A 495 6.57 1.38 -5.62
CA LEU A 495 5.97 0.85 -6.85
C LEU A 495 4.48 1.18 -6.94
N ALA A 496 3.75 1.10 -5.83
CA ALA A 496 2.35 1.54 -5.75
C ALA A 496 2.22 3.05 -5.97
N LEU A 497 3.14 3.88 -5.44
CA LEU A 497 3.15 5.33 -5.67
C LEU A 497 3.29 5.65 -7.16
N ARG A 498 4.23 4.98 -7.84
CA ARG A 498 4.40 5.08 -9.30
C ARG A 498 3.17 4.57 -10.05
N GLY A 499 2.53 3.51 -9.56
CA GLY A 499 1.26 2.99 -10.08
C GLY A 499 0.12 4.01 -9.98
N GLN A 500 0.02 4.68 -8.84
CA GLN A 500 -0.98 5.70 -8.60
C GLN A 500 -0.77 6.92 -9.51
N ALA A 501 0.49 7.33 -9.71
CA ALA A 501 0.82 8.40 -10.66
C ALA A 501 0.38 8.04 -12.10
N ARG A 502 0.62 6.80 -12.55
CA ARG A 502 0.15 6.32 -13.87
C ARG A 502 -1.36 6.35 -14.01
N ARG A 503 -2.10 5.90 -12.99
CA ARG A 503 -3.58 5.91 -13.00
C ARG A 503 -4.14 7.34 -13.02
N LEU A 504 -3.60 8.23 -12.18
CA LEU A 504 -4.01 9.62 -12.13
C LEU A 504 -3.75 10.34 -13.46
N ARG A 505 -2.60 10.09 -14.08
CA ARG A 505 -2.26 10.60 -15.42
C ARG A 505 -3.26 10.16 -16.48
N GLY A 506 -3.75 8.91 -16.41
CA GLY A 506 -4.79 8.40 -17.31
C GLY A 506 -6.08 9.22 -17.25
N VAL A 507 -6.58 9.47 -16.03
CA VAL A 507 -7.82 10.25 -15.81
C VAL A 507 -7.66 11.70 -16.27
N VAL A 508 -6.55 12.35 -15.92
CA VAL A 508 -6.27 13.75 -16.28
C VAL A 508 -6.07 13.92 -17.78
N ALA A 509 -5.50 12.92 -18.47
CA ALA A 509 -5.32 12.97 -19.93
C ALA A 509 -6.65 12.84 -20.69
N VAL A 510 -7.58 12.02 -20.22
CA VAL A 510 -8.88 11.76 -20.88
C VAL A 510 -9.92 12.84 -20.60
N GLY A 511 -9.85 13.51 -19.44
CA GLY A 511 -10.78 14.58 -19.01
C GLY A 511 -10.80 15.88 -19.83
N GLY A 512 -10.47 15.81 -21.12
CA GLY A 512 -10.55 16.90 -22.10
C GLY A 512 -11.39 16.53 -23.34
N GLY A 513 -12.58 15.93 -23.16
CA GLY A 513 -13.43 15.45 -24.26
C GLY A 513 -14.93 15.80 -24.16
N ALA A 514 -15.52 16.04 -25.35
CA ALA A 514 -16.91 16.30 -25.75
C ALA A 514 -17.56 17.67 -25.43
N ASP A 515 -17.54 18.18 -24.18
CA ASP A 515 -18.30 19.39 -23.82
C ASP A 515 -17.44 20.64 -23.51
N GLY A 516 -16.12 20.56 -23.71
CA GLY A 516 -15.21 21.70 -23.55
C GLY A 516 -14.97 22.17 -22.10
N VAL A 517 -15.54 21.50 -21.10
CA VAL A 517 -15.26 21.76 -19.68
C VAL A 517 -14.20 20.76 -19.20
N GLY A 518 -12.94 21.17 -19.21
CA GLY A 518 -11.84 20.36 -18.68
C GLY A 518 -11.93 20.16 -17.17
N VAL A 519 -11.37 19.05 -16.66
CA VAL A 519 -11.23 18.81 -15.22
C VAL A 519 -10.39 19.92 -14.58
N SER A 520 -10.94 20.61 -13.57
CA SER A 520 -10.23 21.67 -12.85
C SER A 520 -9.06 21.08 -12.03
N PRO A 521 -7.81 21.55 -12.22
CA PRO A 521 -6.68 21.09 -11.42
C PRO A 521 -6.86 21.30 -9.92
N ALA A 522 -7.51 22.40 -9.51
CA ALA A 522 -7.86 22.65 -8.11
C ALA A 522 -8.90 21.64 -7.58
N GLY A 523 -9.84 21.21 -8.43
CA GLY A 523 -10.80 20.16 -8.11
C GLY A 523 -10.14 18.80 -7.87
N VAL A 524 -9.16 18.43 -8.69
CA VAL A 524 -8.35 17.21 -8.52
C VAL A 524 -7.54 17.29 -7.22
N GLY A 525 -6.84 18.41 -7.00
CA GLY A 525 -6.03 18.62 -5.79
C GLY A 525 -6.85 18.51 -4.51
N ARG A 526 -8.04 19.14 -4.49
CA ARG A 526 -9.00 19.03 -3.40
C ARG A 526 -9.42 17.58 -3.16
N ALA A 527 -9.88 16.88 -4.19
CA ALA A 527 -10.33 15.50 -4.06
C ALA A 527 -9.21 14.58 -3.54
N LEU A 528 -7.95 14.79 -3.99
CA LEU A 528 -6.81 14.00 -3.53
C LEU A 528 -6.54 14.14 -2.03
N VAL A 529 -6.87 15.29 -1.43
CA VAL A 529 -6.61 15.54 -0.01
C VAL A 529 -7.82 15.27 0.89
N SER A 530 -9.04 15.39 0.37
CA SER A 530 -10.27 15.16 1.14
C SER A 530 -10.81 13.73 1.04
N GLU A 531 -10.49 13.00 -0.03
CA GLU A 531 -11.14 11.72 -0.37
C GLU A 531 -10.20 10.52 -0.34
N ARG A 532 -8.92 10.69 0.04
CA ARG A 532 -7.91 9.62 0.01
C ARG A 532 -7.15 9.51 1.33
N SER A 533 -6.82 8.28 1.69
CA SER A 533 -5.90 8.00 2.79
C SER A 533 -4.49 8.50 2.45
N VAL A 534 -3.77 8.92 3.49
CA VAL A 534 -2.36 9.30 3.38
C VAL A 534 -1.47 8.17 3.90
N PHE A 535 -0.56 7.68 3.07
CA PHE A 535 0.37 6.59 3.36
C PHE A 535 1.83 7.04 3.54
N GLU A 536 2.74 6.10 3.73
CA GLU A 536 4.13 6.32 4.11
C GLU A 536 5.04 6.76 2.95
N HIS A 537 4.79 6.27 1.72
CA HIS A 537 5.46 6.77 0.52
C HIS A 537 4.61 7.90 -0.07
N ARG A 538 5.17 9.10 -0.17
CA ARG A 538 4.44 10.31 -0.50
C ARG A 538 5.11 11.05 -1.64
N ALA A 539 4.31 11.61 -2.52
CA ALA A 539 4.74 12.61 -3.48
C ALA A 539 3.75 13.78 -3.52
N VAL A 540 4.26 14.97 -3.76
CA VAL A 540 3.44 16.15 -4.05
C VAL A 540 3.90 16.75 -5.36
N VAL A 541 2.96 16.92 -6.28
CA VAL A 541 3.18 17.64 -7.54
C VAL A 541 2.69 19.06 -7.36
N VAL A 542 3.58 20.04 -7.51
CA VAL A 542 3.29 21.48 -7.43
C VAL A 542 3.40 22.06 -8.84
N ALA A 543 2.26 22.43 -9.42
CA ALA A 543 2.17 22.90 -10.79
C ALA A 543 1.04 23.92 -10.97
N GLU A 544 1.06 24.66 -12.08
CA GLU A 544 0.06 25.71 -12.37
C GLU A 544 -0.94 25.28 -13.44
N ASP A 545 -0.51 24.47 -14.40
CA ASP A 545 -1.35 24.04 -15.52
C ASP A 545 -1.34 22.52 -15.75
N ARG A 546 -2.28 22.08 -16.58
CA ARG A 546 -2.51 20.66 -16.87
C ARG A 546 -1.28 19.99 -17.52
N ASP A 547 -0.53 20.70 -18.36
CA ASP A 547 0.60 20.11 -19.07
C ASP A 547 1.79 19.91 -18.12
N GLU A 548 2.01 20.85 -17.20
CA GLU A 548 2.96 20.68 -16.08
C GLU A 548 2.57 19.46 -15.22
N PHE A 549 1.29 19.30 -14.87
CA PHE A 549 0.81 18.14 -14.12
C PHE A 549 1.04 16.82 -14.86
N LEU A 550 0.72 16.75 -16.15
CA LEU A 550 0.93 15.54 -16.95
C LEU A 550 2.42 15.18 -17.04
N HIS A 551 3.30 16.16 -17.26
CA HIS A 551 4.74 15.95 -17.30
C HIS A 551 5.29 15.45 -15.97
N ALA A 552 4.86 16.08 -14.87
CA ALA A 552 5.24 15.72 -13.52
C ALA A 552 4.76 14.31 -13.14
N LEU A 553 3.54 13.92 -13.52
CA LEU A 553 3.04 12.57 -13.29
C LEU A 553 3.77 11.53 -14.13
N ASP A 554 4.12 11.83 -15.38
CA ASP A 554 4.95 10.95 -16.23
C ASP A 554 6.37 10.80 -15.64
N ALA A 555 6.91 11.83 -14.99
CA ALA A 555 8.19 11.77 -14.29
C ALA A 555 8.11 10.93 -13.00
N LEU A 556 7.08 11.17 -12.17
CA LEU A 556 6.83 10.41 -10.95
C LEU A 556 6.58 8.92 -11.25
N ALA A 557 5.76 8.62 -12.27
CA ALA A 557 5.54 7.26 -12.76
C ALA A 557 6.85 6.56 -13.18
N GLY A 558 7.79 7.32 -13.76
CA GLY A 558 9.09 6.82 -14.21
C GLY A 558 10.18 6.81 -13.12
N GLY A 559 9.92 7.33 -11.92
CA GLY A 559 10.93 7.52 -10.87
C GLY A 559 12.06 8.48 -11.30
N ARG A 560 11.74 9.51 -12.10
CA ARG A 560 12.70 10.51 -12.56
C ARG A 560 12.52 11.80 -11.76
N PRO A 561 13.59 12.37 -11.17
CA PRO A 561 13.49 13.65 -10.49
C PRO A 561 13.23 14.77 -11.51
N VAL A 562 12.24 15.62 -11.24
CA VAL A 562 11.94 16.83 -12.02
C VAL A 562 11.53 17.97 -11.07
N PRO A 563 11.79 19.23 -11.42
CA PRO A 563 11.26 20.36 -10.68
C PRO A 563 9.73 20.28 -10.54
N GLY A 564 9.19 20.66 -9.39
CA GLY A 564 7.75 20.60 -9.11
C GLY A 564 7.26 19.22 -8.64
N VAL A 565 8.11 18.20 -8.54
CA VAL A 565 7.77 16.91 -7.92
C VAL A 565 8.66 16.71 -6.69
N VAL A 566 8.02 16.66 -5.52
CA VAL A 566 8.69 16.35 -4.26
C VAL A 566 8.27 14.95 -3.85
N GLU A 567 9.21 14.01 -3.81
CA GLU A 567 8.99 12.62 -3.40
C GLU A 567 9.76 12.34 -2.10
N GLY A 568 9.17 11.54 -1.21
CA GLY A 568 9.84 11.08 -0.01
C GLY A 568 9.09 9.96 0.69
N ARG A 569 9.67 9.51 1.80
CA ARG A 569 9.07 8.55 2.70
C ARG A 569 9.04 9.15 4.09
N THR A 570 7.92 8.98 4.78
CA THR A 570 7.74 9.47 6.15
C THR A 570 8.84 8.95 7.06
N THR A 571 9.48 9.87 7.77
CA THR A 571 10.43 9.61 8.85
C THR A 571 9.84 10.07 10.17
N SER A 572 10.11 9.35 11.25
CA SER A 572 9.79 9.84 12.60
C SER A 572 10.80 10.92 12.99
N GLY A 573 10.32 12.03 13.53
CA GLY A 573 11.17 13.07 14.11
C GLY A 573 10.40 14.34 14.40
N GLU A 574 11.04 15.22 15.17
CA GLU A 574 10.49 16.51 15.58
C GLU A 574 10.81 17.60 14.53
N LEU A 575 10.00 18.64 14.50
CA LEU A 575 10.12 19.81 13.63
C LEU A 575 10.66 21.02 14.40
N ALA A 576 11.74 21.60 13.91
CA ALA A 576 12.22 22.91 14.35
C ALA A 576 11.94 23.99 13.31
N VAL A 577 11.50 25.17 13.74
CA VAL A 577 11.35 26.34 12.86
C VAL A 577 12.47 27.35 13.14
N LEU A 578 13.17 27.73 12.08
CA LEU A 578 14.33 28.63 12.10
C LEU A 578 13.92 30.01 11.57
N PHE A 579 14.18 31.07 12.33
CA PHE A 579 13.85 32.45 11.96
C PHE A 579 15.08 33.22 11.48
N ALA A 580 14.94 33.96 10.40
CA ALA A 580 16.07 34.58 9.72
C ALA A 580 16.73 35.75 10.46
N GLY A 581 18.02 35.91 10.21
CA GLY A 581 18.81 37.03 10.69
C GLY A 581 18.83 38.19 9.69
N GLN A 582 19.36 39.33 10.11
CA GLN A 582 19.59 40.45 9.20
C GLN A 582 20.69 40.10 8.18
N GLY A 583 20.45 40.47 6.92
CA GLY A 583 21.34 40.20 5.78
C GLY A 583 20.65 39.50 4.61
N THR A 584 19.45 38.98 4.82
CA THR A 584 18.62 38.28 3.82
C THR A 584 17.50 39.17 3.26
N GLN A 585 17.23 40.32 3.89
CA GLN A 585 16.18 41.23 3.46
C GLN A 585 16.39 41.71 2.02
N ARG A 586 15.28 41.81 1.27
CA ARG A 586 15.25 42.40 -0.07
C ARG A 586 13.97 43.19 -0.25
N ALA A 587 14.05 44.28 -1.00
CA ALA A 587 12.86 44.99 -1.43
C ALA A 587 11.99 44.06 -2.30
N GLY A 588 10.68 44.08 -2.06
CA GLY A 588 9.71 43.20 -2.72
C GLY A 588 9.55 41.81 -2.11
N MET A 589 10.21 41.47 -0.99
CA MET A 589 9.99 40.18 -0.32
C MET A 589 8.56 40.07 0.23
N GLY A 590 7.90 38.94 -0.01
CA GLY A 590 6.54 38.66 0.45
C GLY A 590 5.44 39.37 -0.34
N ARG A 591 5.77 40.06 -1.43
CA ARG A 591 4.76 40.78 -2.23
C ARG A 591 3.82 39.83 -2.96
N GLU A 592 4.34 38.76 -3.54
CA GLU A 592 3.51 37.76 -4.22
C GLU A 592 2.63 37.03 -3.20
N LEU A 593 3.16 36.75 -2.01
CA LEU A 593 2.39 36.16 -0.91
C LEU A 593 1.29 37.11 -0.41
N TYR A 594 1.56 38.41 -0.33
CA TYR A 594 0.58 39.43 0.05
C TYR A 594 -0.58 39.50 -0.96
N GLU A 595 -0.28 39.38 -2.25
CA GLU A 595 -1.30 39.39 -3.31
C GLU A 595 -2.11 38.07 -3.34
N ALA A 596 -1.48 36.94 -3.05
CA ALA A 596 -2.09 35.61 -3.12
C ALA A 596 -2.86 35.17 -1.86
N TYR A 597 -2.38 35.52 -0.65
CA TYR A 597 -2.85 34.93 0.61
C TYR A 597 -3.38 35.99 1.59
N PRO A 598 -4.72 36.06 1.81
CA PRO A 598 -5.32 37.06 2.70
C PRO A 598 -4.80 37.04 4.14
N VAL A 599 -4.49 35.85 4.69
CA VAL A 599 -3.94 35.70 6.06
C VAL A 599 -2.57 36.36 6.18
N PHE A 600 -1.72 36.17 5.17
CA PHE A 600 -0.40 36.81 5.11
C PHE A 600 -0.54 38.32 4.97
N ALA A 601 -1.42 38.78 4.06
CA ALA A 601 -1.67 40.20 3.85
C ALA A 601 -2.15 40.91 5.12
N GLN A 602 -3.13 40.32 5.83
CA GLN A 602 -3.64 40.86 7.08
C GLN A 602 -2.55 40.94 8.16
N ALA A 603 -1.70 39.93 8.27
CA ALA A 603 -0.60 39.93 9.24
C ALA A 603 0.44 41.01 8.93
N ILE A 604 0.82 41.18 7.65
CA ILE A 604 1.73 42.26 7.23
C ILE A 604 1.14 43.64 7.55
N ASP A 605 -0.13 43.87 7.20
CA ASP A 605 -0.78 45.16 7.43
C ASP A 605 -0.88 45.50 8.92
N GLU A 606 -1.23 44.52 9.76
CA GLU A 606 -1.29 44.67 11.21
C GLU A 606 0.09 45.04 11.79
N ILE A 607 1.14 44.29 11.41
CA ILE A 607 2.49 44.49 11.95
C ILE A 607 3.09 45.81 11.47
N CYS A 608 2.88 46.17 10.19
CA CYS A 608 3.40 47.42 9.65
C CYS A 608 2.73 48.63 10.31
N ALA A 609 1.42 48.60 10.55
CA ALA A 609 0.71 49.68 11.24
C ALA A 609 1.23 49.88 12.67
N GLU A 610 1.49 48.79 13.40
CA GLU A 610 2.06 48.84 14.74
C GLU A 610 3.50 49.36 14.72
N ALA A 611 4.31 48.91 13.74
CA ALA A 611 5.70 49.34 13.59
C ALA A 611 5.80 50.83 13.23
N ASP A 612 4.94 51.32 12.33
CA ASP A 612 4.87 52.72 11.96
C ASP A 612 4.41 53.61 13.11
N THR A 613 3.53 53.09 14.00
CA THR A 613 3.14 53.77 15.24
C THR A 613 4.29 53.85 16.25
N ALA A 614 5.08 52.77 16.36
CA ALA A 614 6.24 52.72 17.26
C ALA A 614 7.44 53.55 16.75
N ARG A 615 7.51 53.82 15.44
CA ARG A 615 8.55 54.65 14.83
C ARG A 615 8.24 56.14 15.06
N THR A 616 9.21 56.87 15.60
CA THR A 616 9.04 58.26 16.05
C THR A 616 9.40 59.32 15.00
N ASP A 617 9.63 58.93 13.74
CA ASP A 617 9.98 59.85 12.65
C ASP A 617 8.78 60.07 11.71
N PRO A 618 8.02 61.17 11.85
CA PRO A 618 6.82 61.44 11.05
C PRO A 618 7.10 61.71 9.57
N GLY A 619 8.37 61.91 9.18
CA GLY A 619 8.77 62.22 7.80
C GLY A 619 9.28 61.01 7.02
N ALA A 620 9.45 59.85 7.68
CA ALA A 620 9.91 58.63 7.02
C ALA A 620 8.76 57.91 6.29
N PRO A 621 9.04 57.19 5.20
CA PRO A 621 8.03 56.34 4.56
C PRO A 621 7.58 55.21 5.50
N GLY A 622 6.35 54.73 5.31
CA GLY A 622 5.80 53.62 6.08
C GLY A 622 6.54 52.31 5.78
N LEU A 623 6.56 51.39 6.75
CA LEU A 623 7.31 50.13 6.64
C LEU A 623 6.86 49.29 5.44
N ARG A 624 5.54 49.24 5.17
CA ARG A 624 4.97 48.52 4.02
C ARG A 624 5.40 49.11 2.68
N ASP A 625 5.49 50.44 2.60
CA ASP A 625 5.91 51.13 1.38
C ASP A 625 7.38 50.82 1.06
N VAL A 626 8.23 50.74 2.09
CA VAL A 626 9.64 50.31 1.95
C VAL A 626 9.75 48.83 1.60
N LEU A 627 8.95 47.96 2.25
CA LEU A 627 8.96 46.51 2.04
C LEU A 627 8.61 46.15 0.59
N PHE A 628 7.61 46.81 0.00
CA PHE A 628 7.10 46.51 -1.35
C PHE A 628 7.57 47.48 -2.44
N ALA A 629 8.46 48.42 -2.10
CA ALA A 629 9.06 49.31 -3.08
C ALA A 629 9.86 48.54 -4.14
N PRO A 630 9.93 49.04 -5.39
CA PRO A 630 10.87 48.51 -6.37
C PRO A 630 12.31 48.62 -5.86
N GLN A 631 13.12 47.59 -6.07
CA GLN A 631 14.47 47.49 -5.51
C GLN A 631 15.39 48.68 -5.85
N ASP A 632 15.24 49.25 -7.05
CA ASP A 632 16.07 50.38 -7.50
C ASP A 632 15.56 51.76 -7.02
N SER A 633 14.37 51.82 -6.41
CA SER A 633 13.76 53.08 -5.94
C SER A 633 14.48 53.62 -4.70
N PRO A 634 14.39 54.94 -4.43
CA PRO A 634 14.90 55.53 -3.19
C PRO A 634 14.38 54.82 -1.94
N GLU A 635 13.09 54.49 -1.92
CA GLU A 635 12.41 53.80 -0.83
C GLU A 635 12.89 52.35 -0.71
N GLY A 636 13.04 51.62 -1.83
CA GLY A 636 13.53 50.24 -1.82
C GLY A 636 14.94 50.08 -1.26
N ARG A 637 15.80 51.10 -1.38
CA ARG A 637 17.14 51.09 -0.77
C ARG A 637 17.11 51.24 0.75
N LEU A 638 16.05 51.81 1.32
CA LEU A 638 15.91 51.96 2.77
C LEU A 638 15.77 50.62 3.48
N ILE A 639 15.41 49.54 2.77
CA ILE A 639 15.35 48.20 3.36
C ILE A 639 16.71 47.73 3.91
N GLU A 640 17.81 48.28 3.41
CA GLU A 640 19.17 47.97 3.87
C GLU A 640 19.53 48.74 5.15
N ASP A 641 18.80 49.81 5.47
CA ASP A 641 18.96 50.53 6.73
C ASP A 641 18.39 49.68 7.87
N THR A 642 19.18 49.51 8.92
CA THR A 642 18.87 48.63 10.07
C THR A 642 17.58 49.02 10.78
N GLY A 643 17.24 50.32 10.77
CA GLY A 643 15.96 50.81 11.30
C GLY A 643 14.72 50.34 10.53
N PHE A 644 14.86 49.90 9.28
CA PHE A 644 13.79 49.29 8.47
C PHE A 644 13.98 47.78 8.31
N ALA A 645 15.22 47.31 8.13
CA ALA A 645 15.55 45.90 7.91
C ALA A 645 15.01 44.99 9.03
N GLN A 646 15.24 45.35 10.30
CA GLN A 646 14.83 44.51 11.44
C GLN A 646 13.31 44.40 11.59
N PRO A 647 12.54 45.52 11.60
CA PRO A 647 11.08 45.43 11.61
C PRO A 647 10.51 44.74 10.36
N ALA A 648 11.10 44.94 9.18
CA ALA A 648 10.66 44.33 7.94
C ALA A 648 10.82 42.80 7.95
N LEU A 649 11.97 42.29 8.42
CA LEU A 649 12.21 40.86 8.58
C LEU A 649 11.24 40.27 9.61
N PHE A 650 11.08 40.90 10.77
CA PHE A 650 10.11 40.47 11.77
C PHE A 650 8.68 40.40 11.20
N ALA A 651 8.25 41.42 10.46
CA ALA A 651 6.94 41.45 9.83
C ALA A 651 6.75 40.31 8.84
N PHE A 652 7.72 40.11 7.94
CA PHE A 652 7.71 39.03 6.97
C PHE A 652 7.68 37.65 7.62
N GLU A 653 8.57 37.41 8.59
CA GLU A 653 8.72 36.11 9.24
C GLU A 653 7.48 35.72 10.05
N VAL A 654 6.93 36.65 10.83
CA VAL A 654 5.71 36.40 11.61
C VAL A 654 4.50 36.22 10.69
N ALA A 655 4.38 37.00 9.62
CA ALA A 655 3.29 36.84 8.65
C ALA A 655 3.36 35.48 7.93
N LEU A 656 4.55 35.03 7.53
CA LEU A 656 4.75 33.72 6.91
C LEU A 656 4.46 32.59 7.90
N PHE A 657 4.92 32.69 9.14
CA PHE A 657 4.60 31.70 10.18
C PHE A 657 3.09 31.59 10.40
N ARG A 658 2.38 32.71 10.54
CA ARG A 658 0.92 32.72 10.69
C ARG A 658 0.19 32.06 9.52
N LEU A 659 0.66 32.27 8.29
CA LEU A 659 0.11 31.58 7.13
C LEU A 659 0.29 30.06 7.26
N LEU A 660 1.50 29.60 7.56
CA LEU A 660 1.80 28.17 7.70
C LEU A 660 1.07 27.53 8.89
N GLU A 661 0.85 28.28 9.97
CA GLU A 661 0.07 27.86 11.14
C GLU A 661 -1.39 27.54 10.74
N THR A 662 -1.99 28.33 9.83
CA THR A 662 -3.34 28.02 9.31
C THR A 662 -3.40 26.74 8.47
N TRP A 663 -2.26 26.26 7.98
CA TRP A 663 -2.12 24.98 7.29
C TRP A 663 -1.63 23.85 8.20
N GLY A 664 -1.77 24.02 9.52
CA GLY A 664 -1.52 22.98 10.52
C GLY A 664 -0.06 22.84 10.97
N LEU A 665 0.83 23.77 10.56
CA LEU A 665 2.22 23.74 11.01
C LEU A 665 2.31 23.96 12.52
N THR A 666 2.84 22.96 13.22
CA THR A 666 3.04 23.01 14.68
C THR A 666 4.50 22.64 14.99
N PRO A 667 5.36 23.63 15.31
CA PRO A 667 6.76 23.35 15.63
C PRO A 667 6.93 22.78 17.04
N ASP A 668 7.86 21.84 17.19
CA ASP A 668 8.29 21.31 18.49
C ASP A 668 9.32 22.26 19.14
N TYR A 669 10.14 22.93 18.33
CA TYR A 669 11.11 23.93 18.77
C TYR A 669 11.18 25.13 17.83
N VAL A 670 11.60 26.27 18.35
CA VAL A 670 11.96 27.44 17.55
C VAL A 670 13.38 27.91 17.87
N LEU A 671 14.08 28.38 16.85
CA LEU A 671 15.41 28.99 16.94
C LEU A 671 15.42 30.17 15.97
N GLY A 672 15.94 31.33 16.38
CA GLY A 672 16.05 32.47 15.46
C GLY A 672 17.46 33.01 15.45
N HIS A 673 17.97 33.48 14.32
CA HIS A 673 19.33 34.02 14.24
C HIS A 673 19.36 35.51 14.54
N SER A 674 19.99 35.91 15.64
CA SER A 674 20.04 37.30 16.09
C SER A 674 18.64 37.94 16.16
N VAL A 675 18.28 38.84 15.22
CA VAL A 675 16.95 39.47 15.16
C VAL A 675 15.81 38.47 15.01
N GLY A 676 16.02 37.35 14.31
CA GLY A 676 15.02 36.29 14.18
C GLY A 676 14.61 35.69 15.52
N GLU A 677 15.42 35.79 16.57
CA GLU A 677 15.03 35.29 17.90
C GLU A 677 13.89 36.11 18.52
N LEU A 678 13.71 37.38 18.14
CA LEU A 678 12.53 38.17 18.52
C LEU A 678 11.27 37.63 17.83
N ALA A 679 11.36 37.21 16.57
CA ALA A 679 10.26 36.54 15.88
C ALA A 679 9.95 35.17 16.51
N ALA A 680 10.98 34.37 16.80
CA ALA A 680 10.86 33.10 17.51
C ALA A 680 10.19 33.27 18.89
N ALA A 681 10.59 34.28 19.67
CA ALA A 681 10.00 34.57 20.98
C ALA A 681 8.53 35.00 20.87
N HIS A 682 8.17 35.81 19.86
CA HIS A 682 6.76 36.16 19.60
C HIS A 682 5.94 34.92 19.26
N VAL A 683 6.43 34.09 18.33
CA VAL A 683 5.76 32.85 17.90
C VAL A 683 5.60 31.86 19.06
N ALA A 684 6.63 31.72 19.91
CA ALA A 684 6.56 30.93 21.13
C ALA A 684 5.57 31.48 22.18
N GLY A 685 5.01 32.67 21.97
CA GLY A 685 4.06 33.31 22.88
C GLY A 685 4.71 34.04 24.05
N MET A 686 6.02 34.30 24.00
CA MET A 686 6.72 35.07 25.04
C MET A 686 6.40 36.55 24.98
N LEU A 687 6.11 37.08 23.80
CA LEU A 687 5.80 38.50 23.58
C LEU A 687 4.49 38.62 22.82
N CYS A 688 3.61 39.51 23.27
CA CYS A 688 2.47 39.92 22.45
C CYS A 688 2.96 40.70 21.22
N LEU A 689 2.11 40.85 20.20
CA LEU A 689 2.51 41.50 18.94
C LEU A 689 3.05 42.92 19.16
N ALA A 690 2.31 43.74 19.92
CA ALA A 690 2.69 45.13 20.20
C ALA A 690 4.05 45.23 20.90
N ASP A 691 4.29 44.39 21.91
CA ASP A 691 5.55 44.34 22.65
C ASP A 691 6.72 43.88 21.77
N ALA A 692 6.52 42.84 20.95
CA ALA A 692 7.54 42.35 20.03
C ALA A 692 7.92 43.41 18.98
N VAL A 693 6.92 44.10 18.42
CA VAL A 693 7.11 45.20 17.47
C VAL A 693 7.83 46.38 18.13
N ALA A 694 7.42 46.79 19.33
CA ALA A 694 8.08 47.85 20.07
C ALA A 694 9.57 47.53 20.32
N LEU A 695 9.88 46.28 20.69
CA LEU A 695 11.24 45.85 20.97
C LEU A 695 12.11 45.78 19.70
N VAL A 696 11.61 45.23 18.59
CA VAL A 696 12.37 45.15 17.32
C VAL A 696 12.58 46.53 16.70
N VAL A 697 11.58 47.41 16.75
CA VAL A 697 11.70 48.81 16.29
C VAL A 697 12.69 49.58 17.15
N ALA A 698 12.63 49.43 18.47
CA ALA A 698 13.60 50.06 19.37
C ALA A 698 15.03 49.57 19.09
N ARG A 699 15.23 48.25 18.92
CA ARG A 699 16.53 47.66 18.58
C ARG A 699 17.09 48.21 17.28
N GLY A 700 16.29 48.15 16.20
CA GLY A 700 16.70 48.62 14.87
C GLY A 700 17.05 50.10 14.86
N ARG A 701 16.22 50.95 15.48
CA ARG A 701 16.46 52.40 15.60
C ARG A 701 17.74 52.71 16.39
N LEU A 702 17.94 52.06 17.53
CA LEU A 702 19.09 52.28 18.39
C LEU A 702 20.39 51.81 17.74
N MET A 703 20.37 50.67 17.04
CA MET A 703 21.50 50.18 16.27
C MET A 703 21.83 51.09 15.07
N GLN A 704 20.81 51.62 14.39
CA GLN A 704 21.01 52.56 13.27
C GLN A 704 21.66 53.88 13.70
N GLY A 705 21.43 54.31 14.94
CA GLY A 705 21.96 55.56 15.49
C GLY A 705 23.42 55.48 15.97
N LEU A 706 24.06 54.31 15.90
CA LEU A 706 25.46 54.13 16.30
C LEU A 706 26.42 54.75 15.26
N PRO A 707 27.67 55.06 15.66
CA PRO A 707 28.68 55.56 14.73
C PRO A 707 28.98 54.55 13.60
N SER A 708 29.22 55.07 12.40
CA SER A 708 29.77 54.27 11.29
C SER A 708 31.26 53.97 11.50
N GLY A 709 31.77 52.90 10.87
CA GLY A 709 33.18 52.49 10.95
C GLY A 709 33.44 51.08 11.52
N GLY A 710 32.38 50.30 11.75
CA GLY A 710 32.47 48.87 12.04
C GLY A 710 32.31 47.99 10.79
N ALA A 711 32.88 46.79 10.80
CA ALA A 711 32.69 45.80 9.75
C ALA A 711 32.39 44.41 10.32
N MET A 712 31.68 43.59 9.53
CA MET A 712 31.47 42.17 9.81
C MET A 712 31.99 41.32 8.65
N VAL A 713 32.74 40.26 8.96
CA VAL A 713 33.32 39.35 7.95
C VAL A 713 33.09 37.90 8.35
N ALA A 714 32.49 37.13 7.45
CA ALA A 714 32.42 35.67 7.56
C ALA A 714 33.74 35.04 7.14
N ILE A 715 34.25 34.09 7.93
CA ILE A 715 35.52 33.41 7.76
C ILE A 715 35.29 31.90 7.78
N GLU A 716 35.88 31.20 6.82
CA GLU A 716 35.93 29.74 6.80
C GLU A 716 36.96 29.20 7.80
N ALA A 717 36.57 29.15 9.07
CA ALA A 717 37.37 28.64 10.18
C ALA A 717 36.46 27.93 11.20
N SER A 718 37.02 26.94 11.91
CA SER A 718 36.40 26.35 13.10
C SER A 718 36.64 27.21 14.34
N GLU A 719 35.83 26.99 15.38
CA GLU A 719 35.89 27.80 16.60
C GLU A 719 37.24 27.67 17.30
N ASP A 720 37.76 26.44 17.42
CA ASP A 720 39.06 26.15 18.01
C ASP A 720 40.24 26.76 17.23
N GLU A 721 40.08 26.99 15.93
CA GLU A 721 41.12 27.57 15.08
C GLU A 721 41.24 29.09 15.24
N ILE A 722 40.16 29.76 15.63
CA ILE A 722 40.08 31.22 15.68
C ILE A 722 40.00 31.77 17.11
N LEU A 723 39.75 30.91 18.10
CA LEU A 723 39.78 31.24 19.52
C LEU A 723 41.11 30.84 20.20
N PRO A 724 41.62 31.67 21.13
CA PRO A 724 41.20 33.05 21.40
C PRO A 724 41.69 34.01 20.30
N LEU A 725 41.04 35.17 20.19
CA LEU A 725 41.57 36.27 19.36
C LEU A 725 42.95 36.69 19.89
N PRO A 726 43.91 37.05 19.01
CA PRO A 726 45.18 37.61 19.47
C PRO A 726 44.96 38.86 20.33
N ASP A 727 45.78 39.05 21.37
CA ASP A 727 45.64 40.12 22.37
C ASP A 727 45.49 41.53 21.75
N GLU A 728 46.10 41.76 20.58
CA GLU A 728 46.03 43.03 19.85
C GLU A 728 44.65 43.35 19.26
N TYR A 729 43.81 42.33 19.02
CA TYR A 729 42.45 42.48 18.49
C TYR A 729 41.35 42.25 19.53
N ALA A 730 41.67 41.63 20.68
CA ALA A 730 40.68 41.18 21.67
C ALA A 730 39.76 42.28 22.22
N SER A 731 40.18 43.55 22.21
CA SER A 731 39.36 44.70 22.63
C SER A 731 38.61 45.40 21.50
N ARG A 732 38.92 45.05 20.24
CA ARG A 732 38.45 45.74 19.02
C ARG A 732 37.59 44.86 18.12
N VAL A 733 37.70 43.54 18.27
CA VAL A 733 37.01 42.52 17.48
C VAL A 733 36.35 41.51 18.42
N ALA A 734 35.15 41.06 18.06
CA ALA A 734 34.41 40.00 18.72
C ALA A 734 33.96 38.95 17.72
N HIS A 735 33.67 37.75 18.22
CA HIS A 735 32.94 36.73 17.47
C HIS A 735 31.46 37.10 17.50
N ALA A 736 30.90 37.48 16.35
CA ALA A 736 29.50 37.83 16.25
C ALA A 736 28.60 36.59 16.21
N ALA A 737 29.02 35.57 15.47
CA ALA A 737 28.25 34.34 15.30
C ALA A 737 29.13 33.14 15.00
N VAL A 738 28.74 31.98 15.53
CA VAL A 738 29.24 30.65 15.17
C VAL A 738 28.09 29.96 14.45
N ASN A 739 28.12 30.01 13.12
CA ASN A 739 27.01 29.58 12.25
C ASN A 739 27.10 28.12 11.80
N GLY A 740 28.27 27.51 11.93
CA GLY A 740 28.49 26.11 11.62
C GLY A 740 29.92 25.69 11.96
N PRO A 741 30.27 24.41 11.79
CA PRO A 741 31.58 23.87 12.17
C PRO A 741 32.78 24.58 11.55
N ARG A 742 32.57 25.24 10.40
CA ARG A 742 33.60 25.98 9.66
C ARG A 742 33.12 27.36 9.18
N SER A 743 32.17 27.97 9.88
CA SER A 743 31.59 29.26 9.49
C SER A 743 31.45 30.19 10.69
N ILE A 744 32.38 31.13 10.81
CA ILE A 744 32.44 32.10 11.92
C ILE A 744 32.36 33.52 11.39
N VAL A 745 31.64 34.39 12.08
CA VAL A 745 31.54 35.81 11.75
C VAL A 745 32.30 36.64 12.78
N LEU A 746 33.27 37.42 12.32
CA LEU A 746 33.94 38.44 13.13
C LEU A 746 33.25 39.79 12.97
N SER A 747 33.24 40.59 14.03
CA SER A 747 32.62 41.91 14.07
C SER A 747 33.37 42.86 14.98
N GLY A 748 33.58 44.10 14.54
CA GLY A 748 34.31 45.11 15.30
C GLY A 748 34.81 46.25 14.43
N ASP A 749 35.92 46.88 14.83
CA ASP A 749 36.59 47.94 14.08
C ASP A 749 36.93 47.48 12.65
N GLU A 750 36.61 48.29 11.65
CA GLU A 750 36.74 47.92 10.24
C GLU A 750 38.17 47.51 9.85
N ASP A 751 39.17 48.28 10.24
CA ASP A 751 40.58 47.99 9.95
C ASP A 751 41.05 46.69 10.61
N ALA A 752 40.66 46.45 11.86
CA ALA A 752 41.03 45.26 12.62
C ALA A 752 40.40 43.98 12.04
N VAL A 753 39.10 44.03 11.72
CA VAL A 753 38.37 42.88 11.15
C VAL A 753 38.88 42.54 9.76
N LEU A 754 39.13 43.55 8.92
CA LEU A 754 39.64 43.34 7.56
C LEU A 754 41.07 42.81 7.56
N ASP A 755 41.92 43.25 8.49
CA ASP A 755 43.27 42.71 8.64
C ASP A 755 43.25 41.23 9.04
N LEU A 756 42.46 40.85 10.06
CA LEU A 756 42.27 39.44 10.43
C LEU A 756 41.73 38.62 9.25
N ALA A 757 40.74 39.13 8.52
CA ALA A 757 40.20 38.47 7.34
C ALA A 757 41.28 38.26 6.26
N GLN A 758 42.12 39.26 6.01
CA GLN A 758 43.21 39.16 5.04
C GLN A 758 44.26 38.12 5.47
N GLN A 759 44.57 38.02 6.76
CA GLN A 759 45.46 36.98 7.28
C GLN A 759 44.89 35.57 7.05
N TRP A 760 43.57 35.38 7.24
CA TRP A 760 42.90 34.11 6.95
C TRP A 760 42.82 33.80 5.45
N ALA A 761 42.57 34.81 4.62
CA ALA A 761 42.62 34.67 3.16
C ALA A 761 44.03 34.28 2.69
N ALA A 762 45.09 34.83 3.29
CA ALA A 762 46.48 34.46 3.02
C ALA A 762 46.81 33.00 3.42
N ARG A 763 46.06 32.42 4.36
CA ARG A 763 46.12 30.99 4.73
C ARG A 763 45.26 30.10 3.83
N GLY A 764 44.67 30.65 2.76
CA GLY A 764 43.84 29.93 1.80
C GLY A 764 42.40 29.67 2.27
N ARG A 765 41.94 30.34 3.34
CA ARG A 765 40.53 30.27 3.78
C ARG A 765 39.67 31.26 3.01
N ARG A 766 38.40 30.92 2.75
CA ARG A 766 37.43 31.87 2.19
C ARG A 766 37.04 32.91 3.24
N THR A 767 36.97 34.17 2.83
CA THR A 767 36.48 35.28 3.66
C THR A 767 35.52 36.14 2.87
N ARG A 768 34.40 36.57 3.47
CA ARG A 768 33.39 37.42 2.82
C ARG A 768 32.94 38.52 3.76
N ARG A 769 33.15 39.77 3.37
CA ARG A 769 32.56 40.93 4.06
C ARG A 769 31.04 40.90 3.92
N LEU A 770 30.35 41.03 5.04
CA LEU A 770 28.89 41.07 5.08
C LEU A 770 28.39 42.48 4.73
N ARG A 771 27.23 42.57 4.09
CA ARG A 771 26.58 43.83 3.72
C ARG A 771 25.80 44.36 4.92
N THR A 772 26.51 44.73 5.98
CA THR A 772 25.92 45.31 7.20
C THR A 772 26.36 46.76 7.36
N SER A 773 25.49 47.57 7.97
CA SER A 773 25.76 48.99 8.25
C SER A 773 26.69 49.20 9.45
N HIS A 774 26.67 48.27 10.41
CA HIS A 774 27.40 48.35 11.68
C HIS A 774 28.01 46.99 12.07
N ALA A 775 28.86 47.00 13.09
CA ALA A 775 29.47 45.83 13.71
C ALA A 775 28.59 45.25 14.84
N PHE A 776 27.55 44.49 14.49
CA PHE A 776 26.65 43.86 15.47
C PHE A 776 27.34 42.79 16.33
N HIS A 777 26.82 42.51 17.54
CA HIS A 777 27.39 41.52 18.47
C HIS A 777 28.87 41.78 18.81
N SER A 778 29.23 43.06 18.97
CA SER A 778 30.59 43.52 19.25
C SER A 778 30.57 44.67 20.27
N PRO A 779 31.74 45.14 20.77
CA PRO A 779 31.82 46.32 21.64
C PRO A 779 31.14 47.58 21.07
N HIS A 780 30.95 47.66 19.74
CA HIS A 780 30.24 48.77 19.11
C HIS A 780 28.77 48.88 19.56
N MET A 781 28.19 47.80 20.09
CA MET A 781 26.83 47.81 20.62
C MET A 781 26.71 48.45 22.00
N ASP A 782 27.81 48.59 22.76
CA ASP A 782 27.79 48.99 24.18
C ASP A 782 27.08 50.33 24.41
N ALA A 783 27.23 51.27 23.47
CA ALA A 783 26.63 52.61 23.56
C ALA A 783 25.09 52.59 23.49
N MET A 784 24.47 51.57 22.90
CA MET A 784 23.01 51.47 22.79
C MET A 784 22.35 50.59 23.86
N LEU A 785 23.12 49.75 24.56
CA LEU A 785 22.58 48.75 25.51
C LEU A 785 21.75 49.36 26.65
N GLY A 786 22.16 50.52 27.17
CA GLY A 786 21.43 51.20 28.25
C GLY A 786 20.06 51.73 27.82
N ASP A 787 19.94 52.16 26.57
CA ASP A 787 18.68 52.64 25.99
C ASP A 787 17.79 51.48 25.57
N PHE A 788 18.40 50.41 25.06
CA PHE A 788 17.70 49.18 24.70
C PHE A 788 17.12 48.48 25.93
N ARG A 789 17.87 48.46 27.05
CA ARG A 789 17.36 48.00 28.36
C ARG A 789 16.09 48.71 28.76
N ARG A 790 16.05 50.04 28.67
CA ARG A 790 14.86 50.83 29.02
C ARG A 790 13.66 50.47 28.14
N ALA A 791 13.88 50.16 26.86
CA ALA A 791 12.82 49.68 25.99
C ALA A 791 12.36 48.27 26.39
N ALA A 792 13.29 47.36 26.69
CA ALA A 792 12.99 45.99 27.13
C ALA A 792 12.27 45.94 28.50
N GLU A 793 12.46 46.93 29.37
CA GLU A 793 11.74 47.07 30.64
C GLU A 793 10.28 47.53 30.48
N GLN A 794 9.89 48.05 29.31
CA GLN A 794 8.50 48.47 29.03
C GLN A 794 7.63 47.36 28.44
N VAL A 795 8.21 46.22 28.05
CA VAL A 795 7.48 45.10 27.46
C VAL A 795 7.24 43.98 28.47
N THR A 796 6.21 43.16 28.24
CA THR A 796 5.88 42.04 29.12
C THR A 796 6.35 40.72 28.52
N PHE A 797 7.23 40.02 29.23
CA PHE A 797 7.66 38.66 28.86
C PHE A 797 6.81 37.60 29.56
N SER A 798 6.25 36.69 28.77
CA SER A 798 5.53 35.49 29.22
C SER A 798 6.39 34.24 29.03
N ALA A 799 6.06 33.16 29.76
CA ALA A 799 6.73 31.88 29.57
C ALA A 799 6.43 31.31 28.16
N PRO A 800 7.44 30.71 27.48
CA PRO A 800 7.26 30.16 26.14
C PRO A 800 6.31 28.94 26.16
N ARG A 801 5.39 28.89 25.19
CA ARG A 801 4.53 27.73 24.90
C ARG A 801 5.21 26.71 24.00
N ILE A 802 6.16 27.17 23.18
CA ILE A 802 7.03 26.36 22.34
C ILE A 802 8.46 26.60 22.83
N PRO A 803 9.25 25.55 23.15
CA PRO A 803 10.63 25.70 23.56
C PRO A 803 11.47 26.55 22.57
N VAL A 804 12.16 27.56 23.09
CA VAL A 804 13.03 28.46 22.30
C VAL A 804 14.49 28.13 22.59
N VAL A 805 15.28 27.86 21.54
CA VAL A 805 16.72 27.67 21.65
C VAL A 805 17.41 29.03 21.68
N SER A 806 18.15 29.31 22.76
CA SER A 806 18.81 30.61 22.97
C SER A 806 20.02 30.80 22.06
N ASN A 807 20.15 31.96 21.42
CA ASN A 807 21.38 32.30 20.70
C ASN A 807 22.59 32.50 21.61
N VAL A 808 22.40 32.82 22.89
CA VAL A 808 23.52 33.09 23.80
C VAL A 808 24.18 31.79 24.26
N THR A 809 23.39 30.72 24.43
CA THR A 809 23.88 29.45 24.99
C THR A 809 23.85 28.27 24.02
N GLY A 810 23.09 28.35 22.92
CA GLY A 810 22.91 27.22 22.00
C GLY A 810 21.96 26.13 22.52
N ALA A 811 21.22 26.39 23.60
CA ALA A 811 20.24 25.48 24.18
C ALA A 811 19.07 26.26 24.80
N PRO A 812 17.93 25.64 25.12
CA PRO A 812 16.86 26.31 25.85
C PRO A 812 17.30 26.76 27.25
N LEU A 813 16.83 27.93 27.66
CA LEU A 813 17.05 28.50 28.99
C LEU A 813 15.77 28.41 29.84
N PRO A 814 15.90 28.37 31.18
CA PRO A 814 14.75 28.52 32.08
C PRO A 814 14.03 29.85 31.81
N ALA A 815 12.69 29.84 31.92
CA ALA A 815 11.87 31.02 31.67
C ALA A 815 12.26 32.20 32.57
N GLU A 816 12.69 31.93 33.80
CA GLU A 816 13.14 32.95 34.76
C GLU A 816 14.37 33.72 34.28
N THR A 817 15.15 33.16 33.34
CA THR A 817 16.32 33.79 32.76
C THR A 817 15.98 34.46 31.43
N MET A 818 15.32 33.73 30.53
CA MET A 818 15.04 34.20 29.16
C MET A 818 13.93 35.27 29.10
N CYS A 819 12.95 35.22 30.00
CA CYS A 819 11.85 36.18 30.08
C CYS A 819 12.25 37.44 30.88
N THR A 820 13.47 37.94 30.68
CA THR A 820 14.00 39.12 31.39
C THR A 820 14.57 40.15 30.41
N PRO A 821 14.49 41.46 30.72
CA PRO A 821 15.18 42.48 29.93
C PRO A 821 16.70 42.26 29.82
N ASP A 822 17.31 41.69 30.86
CA ASP A 822 18.75 41.39 30.91
C ASP A 822 19.17 40.45 29.79
N TYR A 823 18.39 39.39 29.53
CA TYR A 823 18.65 38.44 28.46
C TYR A 823 18.76 39.13 27.10
N TRP A 824 17.83 40.03 26.76
CA TRP A 824 17.80 40.69 25.45
C TRP A 824 18.92 41.71 25.28
N VAL A 825 19.34 42.35 26.37
CA VAL A 825 20.52 43.24 26.37
C VAL A 825 21.80 42.43 26.14
N GLU A 826 21.94 41.28 26.81
CA GLU A 826 23.05 40.35 26.61
C GLU A 826 23.05 39.79 25.18
N HIS A 827 21.89 39.35 24.70
CA HIS A 827 21.67 38.84 23.34
C HIS A 827 22.17 39.79 22.25
N ALA A 828 21.92 41.09 22.39
CA ALA A 828 22.37 42.09 21.43
C ALA A 828 23.90 42.26 21.38
N ARG A 829 24.61 41.83 22.43
CA ARG A 829 26.05 42.04 22.63
C ARG A 829 26.89 40.76 22.50
N SER A 830 26.33 39.61 22.89
CA SER A 830 26.98 38.31 22.93
C SER A 830 27.00 37.60 21.57
N THR A 831 27.88 36.60 21.43
CA THR A 831 28.00 35.77 20.23
C THR A 831 26.76 34.92 20.00
N VAL A 832 26.29 34.84 18.74
CA VAL A 832 25.21 33.95 18.32
C VAL A 832 25.72 32.50 18.15
N ARG A 833 25.34 31.60 19.05
CA ARG A 833 25.67 30.16 19.10
C ARG A 833 24.73 29.32 18.22
N PHE A 834 24.59 29.67 16.95
CA PHE A 834 23.63 28.99 16.04
C PHE A 834 24.00 27.52 15.78
N ALA A 835 25.28 27.22 15.55
CA ALA A 835 25.76 25.85 15.31
C ALA A 835 25.48 24.90 16.49
N ASP A 836 25.66 25.41 17.72
CA ASP A 836 25.34 24.67 18.94
C ASP A 836 23.84 24.43 19.04
N GLY A 837 23.02 25.43 18.72
CA GLY A 837 21.56 25.30 18.68
C GLY A 837 21.10 24.20 17.73
N ILE A 838 21.65 24.13 16.51
CA ILE A 838 21.35 23.06 15.56
C ILE A 838 21.82 21.70 16.07
N SER A 839 23.00 21.63 16.68
CA SER A 839 23.52 20.40 17.27
C SER A 839 22.62 19.89 18.39
N TRP A 840 22.17 20.79 19.27
CA TRP A 840 21.24 20.48 20.35
C TRP A 840 19.88 19.98 19.83
N LEU A 841 19.33 20.64 18.80
CA LEU A 841 18.07 20.21 18.16
C LEU A 841 18.19 18.78 17.62
N GLN A 842 19.31 18.45 16.97
CA GLN A 842 19.56 17.09 16.48
C GLN A 842 19.62 16.08 17.64
N GLU A 843 20.23 16.44 18.77
CA GLU A 843 20.27 15.59 19.97
C GLU A 843 18.89 15.34 20.58
N GLN A 844 17.93 16.25 20.40
CA GLN A 844 16.54 16.07 20.83
C GLN A 844 15.70 15.20 19.89
N GLY A 845 16.23 14.82 18.72
CA GLY A 845 15.49 14.02 17.73
C GLY A 845 14.78 14.85 16.66
N VAL A 846 15.14 16.13 16.49
CA VAL A 846 14.71 16.92 15.34
C VAL A 846 15.32 16.35 14.07
N THR A 847 14.47 16.02 13.10
CA THR A 847 14.90 15.53 11.78
C THR A 847 14.62 16.53 10.67
N THR A 848 13.79 17.54 10.94
CA THR A 848 13.42 18.54 9.94
C THR A 848 13.50 19.94 10.52
N CYS A 849 14.24 20.82 9.87
CA CYS A 849 14.31 22.24 10.19
C CYS A 849 13.68 23.05 9.04
N LEU A 850 12.69 23.91 9.34
CA LEU A 850 12.10 24.82 8.36
C LEU A 850 12.61 26.24 8.60
N GLU A 851 13.26 26.85 7.61
CA GLU A 851 13.60 28.27 7.67
C GLU A 851 12.45 29.15 7.19
N ILE A 852 12.03 30.05 8.06
CA ILE A 852 11.16 31.17 7.77
C ILE A 852 12.06 32.39 7.56
N GLY A 853 12.25 32.74 6.29
CA GLY A 853 13.11 33.81 5.83
C GLY A 853 12.97 34.02 4.32
N PRO A 854 13.53 35.11 3.77
CA PRO A 854 13.30 35.49 2.37
C PRO A 854 14.20 34.80 1.33
N ASP A 855 15.23 34.03 1.72
CA ASP A 855 16.21 33.45 0.78
C ASP A 855 16.72 32.01 1.01
N GLY A 856 16.73 31.48 2.24
CA GLY A 856 17.20 30.12 2.51
C GLY A 856 18.63 30.00 3.07
N THR A 857 19.24 31.11 3.49
CA THR A 857 20.62 31.14 4.01
C THR A 857 20.80 30.29 5.27
N LEU A 858 19.84 30.29 6.19
CA LEU A 858 19.95 29.51 7.43
C LEU A 858 19.80 28.02 7.20
N SER A 859 19.02 27.62 6.21
CA SER A 859 18.85 26.23 5.82
C SER A 859 20.19 25.66 5.35
N ALA A 860 20.94 26.41 4.56
CA ALA A 860 22.30 26.01 4.15
C ALA A 860 23.24 25.87 5.37
N LEU A 861 23.23 26.83 6.30
CA LEU A 861 24.06 26.78 7.51
C LEU A 861 23.67 25.66 8.47
N ALA A 862 22.37 25.41 8.64
CA ALA A 862 21.84 24.32 9.45
C ALA A 862 22.19 22.98 8.82
N GLN A 863 22.06 22.83 7.50
CA GLN A 863 22.37 21.59 6.79
C GLN A 863 23.85 21.20 6.94
N ASP A 864 24.78 22.17 7.00
CA ASP A 864 26.20 21.92 7.25
C ASP A 864 26.49 21.36 8.66
N SER A 865 25.55 21.53 9.60
CA SER A 865 25.65 21.04 10.98
C SER A 865 24.83 19.77 11.23
N LEU A 866 23.85 19.48 10.36
CA LEU A 866 22.98 18.31 10.46
C LEU A 866 23.61 17.06 9.80
N SER A 867 23.34 15.91 10.41
CA SER A 867 23.70 14.59 9.90
C SER A 867 22.50 13.91 9.24
N ALA A 868 22.73 13.14 8.17
CA ALA A 868 21.66 12.42 7.49
C ALA A 868 20.98 11.41 8.45
N PRO A 869 19.64 11.29 8.43
CA PRO A 869 18.72 11.79 7.42
C PRO A 869 18.13 13.19 7.69
N ALA A 870 18.61 13.94 8.69
CA ALA A 870 18.05 15.25 9.03
C ALA A 870 18.30 16.28 7.92
N ARG A 871 17.32 17.16 7.70
CA ARG A 871 17.36 18.17 6.62
C ARG A 871 16.85 19.53 7.02
N ALA A 872 17.36 20.55 6.35
CA ALA A 872 16.88 21.92 6.47
C ALA A 872 16.21 22.39 5.17
N ILE A 873 15.03 23.00 5.30
CA ILE A 873 14.13 23.35 4.21
C ILE A 873 13.91 24.87 4.22
N PRO A 874 14.24 25.60 3.14
CA PRO A 874 13.93 27.01 3.05
C PRO A 874 12.48 27.23 2.60
N ALA A 875 11.72 28.09 3.29
CA ALA A 875 10.36 28.42 2.88
C ALA A 875 10.33 29.24 1.58
N LEU A 876 11.29 30.14 1.38
CA LEU A 876 11.47 30.91 0.14
C LEU A 876 12.87 30.74 -0.43
N ARG A 877 12.97 30.89 -1.76
CA ARG A 877 14.23 30.99 -2.49
C ARG A 877 14.18 32.23 -3.39
N PRO A 878 15.29 32.99 -3.56
CA PRO A 878 15.27 34.25 -4.32
C PRO A 878 15.03 34.07 -5.82
N ASP A 879 15.35 32.88 -6.35
CA ASP A 879 15.30 32.54 -7.76
C ASP A 879 13.99 31.85 -8.18
N GLN A 880 13.00 31.79 -7.30
CA GLN A 880 11.71 31.13 -7.53
C GLN A 880 10.53 32.02 -7.14
N PRO A 881 9.37 31.88 -7.80
CA PRO A 881 8.13 32.52 -7.36
C PRO A 881 7.80 32.13 -5.91
N GLU A 882 7.29 33.09 -5.13
CA GLU A 882 7.15 32.92 -3.68
C GLU A 882 6.07 31.87 -3.35
N ALA A 883 4.93 31.91 -4.06
CA ALA A 883 3.85 30.93 -3.88
C ALA A 883 4.30 29.50 -4.19
N ARG A 884 5.09 29.31 -5.27
CA ARG A 884 5.66 28.01 -5.64
C ARG A 884 6.70 27.53 -4.62
N SER A 885 7.51 28.44 -4.09
CA SER A 885 8.51 28.13 -3.05
C SER A 885 7.84 27.65 -1.76
N VAL A 886 6.83 28.37 -1.28
CA VAL A 886 6.08 28.00 -0.06
C VAL A 886 5.38 26.64 -0.23
N MET A 887 4.72 26.41 -1.36
CA MET A 887 4.07 25.11 -1.64
C MET A 887 5.09 23.96 -1.74
N THR A 888 6.27 24.23 -2.29
CA THR A 888 7.37 23.25 -2.34
C THR A 888 7.90 22.95 -0.94
N ALA A 889 8.05 23.96 -0.07
CA ALA A 889 8.46 23.76 1.32
C ALA A 889 7.43 22.92 2.10
N LEU A 890 6.13 23.19 1.94
CA LEU A 890 5.06 22.36 2.51
C LEU A 890 5.09 20.93 1.99
N ALA A 891 5.31 20.75 0.69
CA ALA A 891 5.48 19.44 0.09
C ALA A 891 6.67 18.69 0.70
N GLU A 892 7.81 19.35 0.88
CA GLU A 892 8.98 18.77 1.53
C GLU A 892 8.68 18.37 2.97
N LEU A 893 8.04 19.23 3.78
CA LEU A 893 7.60 18.90 5.15
C LEU A 893 6.67 17.67 5.16
N PHE A 894 5.66 17.66 4.29
CA PHE A 894 4.68 16.59 4.22
C PHE A 894 5.31 15.24 3.87
N VAL A 895 6.23 15.17 2.90
CA VAL A 895 6.90 13.91 2.57
C VAL A 895 7.90 13.49 3.65
N ALA A 896 8.36 14.41 4.50
CA ALA A 896 9.17 14.11 5.70
C ALA A 896 8.37 13.40 6.80
N GLY A 897 7.04 13.58 6.81
CA GLY A 897 6.16 13.09 7.87
C GLY A 897 5.50 14.17 8.71
N THR A 898 5.80 15.45 8.50
CA THR A 898 5.09 16.55 9.16
C THR A 898 3.62 16.56 8.73
N ALA A 899 2.71 16.73 9.69
CA ALA A 899 1.28 16.87 9.40
C ALA A 899 1.02 18.21 8.71
N VAL A 900 0.21 18.20 7.65
CA VAL A 900 -0.20 19.38 6.90
C VAL A 900 -1.71 19.31 6.69
N GLU A 901 -2.41 20.38 7.07
CA GLU A 901 -3.85 20.54 6.88
C GLU A 901 -4.13 21.07 5.46
N TRP A 902 -4.00 20.18 4.48
CA TRP A 902 -4.19 20.50 3.07
C TRP A 902 -5.57 21.08 2.76
N ALA A 903 -6.60 20.75 3.55
CA ALA A 903 -7.93 21.32 3.39
C ALA A 903 -7.93 22.87 3.49
N GLY A 904 -7.10 23.44 4.37
CA GLY A 904 -6.93 24.89 4.51
C GLY A 904 -6.24 25.54 3.30
N VAL A 905 -5.40 24.79 2.58
CA VAL A 905 -4.81 25.25 1.31
C VAL A 905 -5.90 25.43 0.25
N PHE A 906 -6.89 24.52 0.20
CA PHE A 906 -8.02 24.57 -0.72
C PHE A 906 -9.22 25.39 -0.20
N GLU A 907 -9.08 26.15 0.88
CA GLU A 907 -10.18 26.95 1.39
C GLU A 907 -10.57 28.06 0.37
N GLY A 908 -11.88 28.26 0.17
CA GLY A 908 -12.40 29.24 -0.80
C GLY A 908 -12.47 28.80 -2.28
N THR A 909 -11.83 27.69 -2.70
CA THR A 909 -12.02 27.15 -4.08
C THR A 909 -13.36 26.41 -4.27
N ALA A 910 -14.23 26.40 -3.24
CA ALA A 910 -15.39 25.52 -3.13
C ALA A 910 -16.61 25.90 -3.98
N ARG A 911 -16.58 26.97 -4.78
CA ARG A 911 -17.79 27.46 -5.47
C ARG A 911 -17.68 27.69 -6.98
N GLU A 912 -16.48 27.63 -7.56
CA GLU A 912 -16.32 27.73 -9.01
C GLU A 912 -16.61 26.40 -9.73
N VAL A 913 -16.50 25.27 -9.02
CA VAL A 913 -16.94 23.97 -9.49
C VAL A 913 -18.34 23.76 -8.91
N GLY A 914 -19.37 23.74 -9.76
CA GLY A 914 -20.75 23.55 -9.33
C GLY A 914 -20.86 22.37 -8.36
N ASP A 915 -21.51 22.62 -7.21
CA ASP A 915 -21.69 21.76 -6.02
C ASP A 915 -22.48 20.45 -6.30
N GLY A 916 -22.11 19.73 -7.36
CA GLY A 916 -22.80 18.52 -7.83
C GLY A 916 -21.95 17.56 -8.69
N CYS A 917 -20.74 17.94 -9.11
CA CYS A 917 -19.82 17.03 -9.80
C CYS A 917 -18.46 16.97 -9.09
N GLY A 918 -18.35 16.11 -8.08
CA GLY A 918 -17.03 15.70 -7.55
C GLY A 918 -16.18 15.10 -8.66
N VAL A 919 -14.87 15.37 -8.64
CA VAL A 919 -13.92 14.81 -9.61
C VAL A 919 -13.71 13.34 -9.27
N GLU A 920 -14.03 12.45 -10.21
CA GLU A 920 -13.86 11.01 -10.00
C GLU A 920 -12.39 10.63 -10.12
N LEU A 921 -11.77 10.32 -8.99
CA LEU A 921 -10.36 9.94 -8.90
C LEU A 921 -10.18 8.41 -9.00
N PRO A 922 -9.05 7.93 -9.55
CA PRO A 922 -8.76 6.51 -9.56
C PRO A 922 -8.59 5.96 -8.14
N THR A 923 -8.87 4.67 -7.95
CA THR A 923 -8.61 3.95 -6.70
C THR A 923 -7.16 3.48 -6.60
N TYR A 924 -6.77 3.04 -5.41
CA TYR A 924 -5.43 2.58 -5.04
C TYR A 924 -4.82 1.58 -6.04
N ALA A 925 -3.57 1.83 -6.43
CA ALA A 925 -2.78 0.96 -7.30
C ALA A 925 -2.17 -0.23 -6.54
N PHE A 926 -2.98 -1.26 -6.29
CA PHE A 926 -2.55 -2.52 -5.66
C PHE A 926 -1.37 -3.17 -6.41
N GLU A 927 -0.37 -3.62 -5.65
CA GLU A 927 0.77 -4.41 -6.13
C GLU A 927 0.46 -5.89 -6.04
N ARG A 928 -0.21 -6.39 -7.06
CA ARG A 928 -0.73 -7.76 -7.01
C ARG A 928 0.35 -8.79 -7.34
N GLU A 929 0.44 -9.81 -6.50
CA GLU A 929 1.20 -11.02 -6.74
C GLU A 929 0.26 -12.21 -6.89
N ARG A 930 0.72 -13.27 -7.57
CA ARG A 930 -0.06 -14.48 -7.78
C ARG A 930 -0.03 -15.39 -6.54
N PHE A 931 -1.21 -15.68 -5.99
CA PHE A 931 -1.44 -16.64 -4.91
C PHE A 931 -2.47 -17.69 -5.33
N TRP A 932 -2.03 -18.93 -5.58
CA TRP A 932 -2.89 -20.04 -5.97
C TRP A 932 -2.34 -21.39 -5.48
N LEU A 933 -3.21 -22.25 -4.95
CA LEU A 933 -2.85 -23.62 -4.54
C LEU A 933 -2.78 -24.53 -5.76
N ASP A 934 -1.56 -24.98 -6.07
CA ASP A 934 -1.30 -25.98 -7.09
C ASP A 934 -1.55 -27.40 -6.54
N VAL A 935 -2.18 -28.23 -7.36
CA VAL A 935 -2.39 -29.65 -7.05
C VAL A 935 -1.17 -30.40 -7.57
N GLU A 936 -0.34 -30.98 -6.70
CA GLU A 936 0.68 -31.93 -7.15
C GLU A 936 -0.04 -33.19 -7.65
N GLU A 937 0.15 -33.53 -8.94
CA GLU A 937 -0.33 -34.79 -9.53
C GLU A 937 0.41 -35.99 -8.93
N GLY A 938 -0.01 -36.40 -7.74
CA GLY A 938 0.25 -37.74 -7.23
C GLY A 938 -0.68 -38.73 -7.92
N SER A 939 -0.13 -39.55 -8.82
CA SER A 939 -0.74 -40.68 -9.52
C SER A 939 -2.20 -40.97 -9.13
N ALA A 940 -3.14 -40.49 -9.95
CA ALA A 940 -4.54 -40.89 -9.87
C ALA A 940 -4.64 -42.41 -10.07
N GLY A 941 -4.83 -43.12 -8.96
CA GLY A 941 -4.95 -44.56 -8.91
C GLY A 941 -5.69 -45.01 -7.67
N GLY A 942 -7.00 -44.77 -7.63
CA GLY A 942 -7.97 -45.59 -6.89
C GLY A 942 -7.99 -45.52 -5.35
N SER A 943 -9.23 -45.40 -4.85
CA SER A 943 -9.72 -45.70 -3.49
C SER A 943 -9.60 -44.60 -2.42
N GLY A 944 -10.75 -44.25 -1.87
CA GLY A 944 -10.90 -43.37 -0.72
C GLY A 944 -10.52 -44.06 0.60
N VAL A 945 -10.38 -43.23 1.63
CA VAL A 945 -10.34 -43.57 3.07
C VAL A 945 -9.10 -44.34 3.58
N SER A 946 -8.15 -44.77 2.73
CA SER A 946 -6.99 -45.56 3.21
C SER A 946 -5.83 -44.75 3.83
N GLY A 947 -5.78 -43.43 3.66
CA GLY A 947 -4.61 -42.61 4.05
C GLY A 947 -4.27 -42.57 5.55
N MET A 948 -5.19 -42.95 6.43
CA MET A 948 -4.96 -42.96 7.89
C MET A 948 -4.52 -44.34 8.43
N TRP A 949 -4.65 -45.41 7.63
CA TRP A 949 -4.36 -46.80 8.05
C TRP A 949 -3.60 -47.62 6.99
N GLY A 950 -3.06 -47.02 5.93
CA GLY A 950 -2.28 -47.73 4.90
C GLY A 950 -0.88 -48.12 5.37
N GLY A 951 -0.66 -49.41 5.64
CA GLY A 951 0.68 -49.95 5.92
C GLY A 951 0.74 -51.48 5.82
N PRO A 952 1.94 -52.08 5.86
CA PRO A 952 2.17 -53.51 5.58
C PRO A 952 1.34 -54.47 6.47
N LEU A 953 0.98 -54.01 7.68
CA LEU A 953 0.12 -54.76 8.60
C LEU A 953 -1.32 -54.87 8.10
N TRP A 954 -1.90 -53.79 7.58
CA TRP A 954 -3.28 -53.82 7.08
C TRP A 954 -3.38 -54.45 5.70
N GLU A 955 -2.34 -54.33 4.87
CA GLU A 955 -2.23 -55.14 3.65
C GLU A 955 -2.21 -56.65 3.99
N ALA A 956 -1.48 -57.06 5.02
CA ALA A 956 -1.47 -58.45 5.47
C ALA A 956 -2.83 -58.91 6.04
N VAL A 957 -3.55 -58.03 6.73
CA VAL A 957 -4.92 -58.31 7.22
C VAL A 957 -5.91 -58.41 6.06
N GLU A 958 -5.86 -57.51 5.07
CA GLU A 958 -6.71 -57.54 3.88
C GLU A 958 -6.44 -58.78 3.01
N CYS A 959 -5.18 -59.24 2.94
CA CYS A 959 -4.81 -60.49 2.28
C CYS A 959 -5.14 -61.75 3.10
N GLY A 960 -5.59 -61.61 4.35
CA GLY A 960 -5.96 -62.72 5.23
C GLY A 960 -4.78 -63.57 5.73
N ASP A 961 -3.54 -63.03 5.71
CA ASP A 961 -2.34 -63.77 6.09
C ASP A 961 -2.06 -63.64 7.59
N ALA A 962 -2.65 -64.56 8.37
CA ALA A 962 -2.52 -64.58 9.83
C ALA A 962 -1.07 -64.73 10.30
N GLY A 963 -0.20 -65.38 9.53
CA GLY A 963 1.21 -65.57 9.88
C GLY A 963 2.03 -64.30 9.72
N VAL A 964 1.78 -63.54 8.65
CA VAL A 964 2.41 -62.22 8.45
C VAL A 964 1.91 -61.21 9.48
N VAL A 965 0.61 -61.23 9.81
CA VAL A 965 0.05 -60.38 10.88
C VAL A 965 0.66 -60.71 12.25
N ALA A 966 0.76 -62.00 12.58
CA ALA A 966 1.39 -62.49 13.80
C ALA A 966 2.88 -62.07 13.88
N SER A 967 3.62 -62.23 12.78
CA SER A 967 5.02 -61.80 12.67
C SER A 967 5.21 -60.29 12.77
N LEU A 968 4.32 -59.48 12.18
CA LEU A 968 4.40 -58.01 12.22
C LEU A 968 4.05 -57.43 13.59
N LEU A 969 3.16 -58.11 14.32
CA LEU A 969 2.76 -57.75 15.68
C LEU A 969 3.63 -58.41 16.77
N GLY A 970 4.51 -59.35 16.40
CA GLY A 970 5.37 -60.07 17.34
C GLY A 970 4.59 -61.00 18.29
N VAL A 971 3.47 -61.56 17.82
CA VAL A 971 2.62 -62.49 18.58
C VAL A 971 2.61 -63.87 17.92
N ASP A 972 2.35 -64.93 18.68
CA ASP A 972 2.18 -66.29 18.12
C ASP A 972 0.88 -66.40 17.32
N GLU A 973 0.85 -67.22 16.25
CA GLU A 973 -0.33 -67.44 15.38
C GLU A 973 -1.58 -67.97 16.13
N GLY A 974 -1.44 -68.40 17.39
CA GLY A 974 -2.53 -68.84 18.27
C GLY A 974 -2.84 -67.90 19.45
N ALA A 975 -2.33 -66.67 19.45
CA ALA A 975 -2.51 -65.73 20.55
C ALA A 975 -3.98 -65.33 20.76
N SER A 976 -4.38 -65.15 22.02
CA SER A 976 -5.74 -64.71 22.35
C SER A 976 -6.02 -63.30 21.82
N LEU A 977 -7.29 -62.99 21.53
CA LEU A 977 -7.69 -61.68 21.01
C LEU A 977 -7.22 -60.51 21.89
N GLY A 978 -7.15 -60.71 23.22
CA GLY A 978 -6.60 -59.72 24.14
C GLY A 978 -5.11 -59.42 23.92
N ALA A 979 -4.30 -60.46 23.63
CA ALA A 979 -2.88 -60.29 23.32
C ALA A 979 -2.66 -59.59 21.98
N VAL A 980 -3.49 -59.88 20.96
CA VAL A 980 -3.45 -59.21 19.65
C VAL A 980 -3.83 -57.73 19.77
N VAL A 981 -4.86 -57.38 20.57
CA VAL A 981 -5.26 -55.99 20.81
C VAL A 981 -4.17 -55.20 21.54
N SER A 982 -3.51 -55.80 22.54
CA SER A 982 -2.37 -55.17 23.21
C SER A 982 -1.18 -54.96 22.27
N ALA A 983 -0.85 -55.95 21.44
CA ALA A 983 0.22 -55.86 20.45
C ALA A 983 -0.07 -54.81 19.36
N LEU A 984 -1.33 -54.69 18.91
CA LEU A 984 -1.76 -53.62 18.01
C LEU A 984 -1.62 -52.23 18.63
N GLY A 985 -1.97 -52.09 19.92
CA GLY A 985 -1.77 -50.84 20.66
C GLY A 985 -0.30 -50.45 20.77
N GLU A 986 0.58 -51.41 21.04
CA GLU A 986 2.02 -51.19 21.14
C GLU A 986 2.66 -50.92 19.77
N TRP A 987 2.25 -51.64 18.72
CA TRP A 987 2.65 -51.37 17.33
C TRP A 987 2.26 -49.96 16.89
N GLY A 988 1.03 -49.53 17.19
CA GLY A 988 0.57 -48.17 16.91
C GLY A 988 1.38 -47.10 17.63
N ARG A 989 1.77 -47.35 18.89
CA ARG A 989 2.59 -46.44 19.69
C ARG A 989 4.02 -46.33 19.16
N VAL A 990 4.66 -47.46 18.83
CA VAL A 990 6.01 -47.52 18.26
C VAL A 990 6.06 -46.86 16.88
N ARG A 991 5.01 -47.04 16.06
CA ARG A 991 4.88 -46.37 14.77
C ARG A 991 4.72 -44.87 14.94
N HIS A 992 3.87 -44.43 15.86
CA HIS A 992 3.72 -43.01 16.16
C HIS A 992 5.03 -42.40 16.67
N GLU A 993 5.77 -43.08 17.54
CA GLU A 993 7.10 -42.65 17.98
C GLU A 993 8.10 -42.58 16.81
N ARG A 994 8.08 -43.54 15.88
CA ARG A 994 8.93 -43.50 14.67
C ARG A 994 8.54 -42.40 13.70
N GLU A 995 7.25 -42.16 13.48
CA GLU A 995 6.76 -41.04 12.65
C GLU A 995 7.11 -39.70 13.27
N VAL A 996 7.06 -39.58 14.59
CA VAL A 996 7.52 -38.40 15.33
C VAL A 996 9.04 -38.21 15.16
N VAL A 997 9.83 -39.29 15.28
CA VAL A 997 11.30 -39.24 15.09
C VAL A 997 11.68 -38.97 13.63
N ASP A 998 10.99 -39.56 12.65
CA ASP A 998 11.16 -39.28 11.22
C ASP A 998 10.72 -37.86 10.86
N GLY A 999 9.70 -37.34 11.57
CA GLY A 999 9.30 -35.95 11.58
C GLY A 999 10.34 -35.01 12.18
N TRP A 1000 11.41 -35.49 12.82
CA TRP A 1000 12.53 -34.67 13.30
C TRP A 1000 13.75 -34.69 12.38
N ARG A 1001 13.74 -35.53 11.33
CA ARG A 1001 14.83 -35.62 10.36
C ARG A 1001 14.70 -34.53 9.30
N TYR A 1002 15.82 -33.93 8.93
CA TYR A 1002 15.85 -33.04 7.79
C TYR A 1002 15.66 -33.85 6.50
N ARG A 1003 14.79 -33.39 5.59
CA ARG A 1003 14.62 -34.02 4.27
C ARG A 1003 15.39 -33.25 3.21
N GLU A 1004 16.10 -33.98 2.35
CA GLU A 1004 16.75 -33.45 1.15
C GLU A 1004 15.78 -33.58 -0.02
N VAL A 1005 15.40 -32.45 -0.65
CA VAL A 1005 14.48 -32.40 -1.79
C VAL A 1005 15.21 -31.89 -3.02
N TRP A 1006 15.04 -32.57 -4.15
CA TRP A 1006 15.55 -32.18 -5.45
C TRP A 1006 14.47 -31.44 -6.25
N ARG A 1007 14.82 -30.36 -6.94
CA ARG A 1007 13.91 -29.54 -7.76
C ARG A 1007 14.47 -29.32 -9.14
N PRO A 1008 13.69 -29.39 -10.22
CA PRO A 1008 14.18 -29.06 -11.55
C PRO A 1008 14.76 -27.63 -11.62
N VAL A 1009 15.89 -27.44 -12.29
CA VAL A 1009 16.49 -26.13 -12.57
C VAL A 1009 16.40 -25.90 -14.08
N SER A 1010 15.84 -24.78 -14.50
CA SER A 1010 15.82 -24.42 -15.92
C SER A 1010 17.25 -24.05 -16.35
N GLY A 1011 17.83 -24.79 -17.31
CA GLY A 1011 19.18 -24.51 -17.81
C GLY A 1011 19.23 -23.12 -18.47
N GLY A 1012 20.06 -22.22 -17.93
CA GLY A 1012 20.39 -20.94 -18.56
C GLY A 1012 21.17 -21.17 -19.86
N GLY A 1013 20.97 -20.28 -20.84
CA GLY A 1013 21.57 -20.38 -22.17
C GLY A 1013 23.11 -20.48 -22.17
N VAL A 1014 23.65 -20.99 -23.28
CA VAL A 1014 25.08 -21.24 -23.49
C VAL A 1014 25.86 -19.91 -23.51
N GLY A 1015 26.27 -19.43 -22.34
CA GLY A 1015 27.29 -18.39 -22.22
C GLY A 1015 28.67 -18.99 -22.54
N GLY A 1016 29.51 -18.26 -23.28
CA GLY A 1016 30.88 -18.69 -23.55
C GLY A 1016 31.74 -18.61 -22.29
N LEU A 1017 32.60 -19.61 -22.07
CA LEU A 1017 33.64 -19.54 -21.06
C LEU A 1017 34.82 -18.73 -21.63
N SER A 1018 35.48 -17.93 -20.80
CA SER A 1018 36.67 -17.18 -21.19
C SER A 1018 37.80 -17.40 -20.19
N GLY A 1019 39.04 -17.20 -20.64
CA GLY A 1019 40.25 -17.35 -19.82
C GLY A 1019 40.78 -18.78 -19.72
N ALA A 1020 41.81 -18.96 -18.90
CA ALA A 1020 42.41 -20.27 -18.65
C ALA A 1020 41.60 -21.06 -17.62
N TRP A 1021 41.28 -22.32 -17.90
CA TRP A 1021 40.55 -23.22 -17.00
C TRP A 1021 41.41 -24.43 -16.64
N LEU A 1022 41.57 -24.66 -15.34
CA LEU A 1022 42.32 -25.83 -14.85
C LEU A 1022 41.38 -27.04 -14.77
N VAL A 1023 41.73 -28.14 -15.44
CA VAL A 1023 41.04 -29.43 -15.28
C VAL A 1023 41.99 -30.37 -14.52
N VAL A 1024 41.62 -30.72 -13.28
CA VAL A 1024 42.46 -31.51 -12.38
C VAL A 1024 41.92 -32.93 -12.27
N SER A 1025 42.74 -33.94 -12.56
CA SER A 1025 42.35 -35.36 -12.55
C SER A 1025 43.41 -36.26 -11.90
N GLU A 1026 42.98 -37.42 -11.39
CA GLU A 1026 43.87 -38.51 -10.97
C GLU A 1026 44.06 -39.50 -12.13
N GLY A 1027 45.19 -39.45 -12.83
CA GLY A 1027 45.48 -40.29 -13.99
C GLY A 1027 44.58 -40.05 -15.23
N GLU A 1028 44.64 -40.98 -16.20
CA GLU A 1028 43.80 -40.99 -17.42
C GLU A 1028 42.39 -41.57 -17.19
N ALA A 1029 41.97 -41.83 -15.95
CA ALA A 1029 40.69 -42.49 -15.65
C ALA A 1029 39.56 -41.47 -15.43
N GLY A 1030 38.56 -41.44 -16.32
CA GLY A 1030 37.34 -40.63 -16.18
C GLY A 1030 36.97 -39.84 -17.44
N PRO A 1031 35.93 -38.99 -17.41
CA PRO A 1031 35.50 -38.20 -18.57
C PRO A 1031 36.39 -36.98 -18.84
N VAL A 1032 37.67 -37.02 -18.46
CA VAL A 1032 38.60 -35.87 -18.46
C VAL A 1032 38.72 -35.28 -19.86
N ASP A 1033 38.88 -36.13 -20.88
CA ASP A 1033 39.00 -35.68 -22.27
C ASP A 1033 37.71 -35.04 -22.78
N VAL A 1034 36.57 -35.68 -22.53
CA VAL A 1034 35.26 -35.19 -22.99
C VAL A 1034 34.90 -33.86 -22.30
N VAL A 1035 35.26 -33.69 -21.02
CA VAL A 1035 35.08 -32.43 -20.29
C VAL A 1035 36.05 -31.35 -20.78
N ALA A 1036 37.32 -31.68 -21.02
CA ALA A 1036 38.30 -30.74 -21.55
C ALA A 1036 37.92 -30.25 -22.96
N GLU A 1037 37.56 -31.16 -23.85
CA GLU A 1037 37.11 -30.84 -25.21
C GLU A 1037 35.84 -29.97 -25.20
N GLY A 1038 34.90 -30.23 -24.30
CA GLY A 1038 33.69 -29.41 -24.17
C GLY A 1038 33.95 -28.01 -23.63
N LEU A 1039 34.87 -27.84 -22.67
CA LEU A 1039 35.30 -26.52 -22.19
C LEU A 1039 35.99 -25.72 -23.31
N GLU A 1040 36.86 -26.36 -24.10
CA GLU A 1040 37.53 -25.75 -25.26
C GLU A 1040 36.53 -25.34 -26.35
N ARG A 1041 35.55 -26.21 -26.64
CA ARG A 1041 34.45 -25.93 -27.59
C ARG A 1041 33.64 -24.70 -27.20
N CYS A 1042 33.58 -24.38 -25.91
CA CYS A 1042 32.86 -23.23 -25.37
C CYS A 1042 33.74 -22.00 -25.10
N GLY A 1043 34.99 -21.99 -25.58
CA GLY A 1043 35.88 -20.82 -25.58
C GLY A 1043 36.90 -20.73 -24.45
N ALA A 1044 36.97 -21.72 -23.55
CA ALA A 1044 38.01 -21.78 -22.52
C ALA A 1044 39.33 -22.31 -23.09
N ARG A 1045 40.47 -21.80 -22.61
CA ARG A 1045 41.77 -22.47 -22.81
C ARG A 1045 42.00 -23.44 -21.66
N VAL A 1046 41.97 -24.74 -21.93
CA VAL A 1046 42.11 -25.75 -20.88
C VAL A 1046 43.59 -26.06 -20.60
N VAL A 1047 43.95 -26.08 -19.32
CA VAL A 1047 45.24 -26.57 -18.85
C VAL A 1047 44.97 -27.80 -17.98
N ARG A 1048 45.42 -28.97 -18.44
CA ARG A 1048 45.26 -30.23 -17.73
C ARG A 1048 46.33 -30.33 -16.63
N VAL A 1049 45.91 -30.65 -15.42
CA VAL A 1049 46.78 -30.90 -14.27
C VAL A 1049 46.57 -32.34 -13.82
N GLU A 1050 47.47 -33.22 -14.22
CA GLU A 1050 47.43 -34.62 -13.84
C GLU A 1050 48.14 -34.83 -12.49
N VAL A 1051 47.51 -35.65 -11.64
CA VAL A 1051 48.03 -36.01 -10.31
C VAL A 1051 48.17 -37.53 -10.24
N GLU A 1052 49.30 -38.02 -9.74
CA GLU A 1052 49.52 -39.46 -9.56
C GLU A 1052 48.55 -40.04 -8.52
N ALA A 1053 47.90 -41.15 -8.88
CA ALA A 1053 46.95 -41.85 -8.01
C ALA A 1053 47.62 -42.28 -6.69
N GLY A 1054 47.12 -41.74 -5.57
CA GLY A 1054 47.63 -42.04 -4.22
C GLY A 1054 48.75 -41.13 -3.71
N CYS A 1055 49.24 -40.17 -4.51
CA CYS A 1055 50.30 -39.23 -4.14
C CYS A 1055 49.77 -37.78 -4.00
N VAL A 1056 48.85 -37.57 -3.06
CA VAL A 1056 48.07 -36.31 -2.92
C VAL A 1056 48.54 -35.48 -1.73
N SER A 1057 49.85 -35.24 -1.64
CA SER A 1057 50.37 -34.28 -0.64
C SER A 1057 50.12 -32.85 -1.11
N ARG A 1058 49.74 -31.98 -0.16
CA ARG A 1058 49.46 -30.55 -0.40
C ARG A 1058 50.62 -29.85 -1.12
N GLU A 1059 51.86 -30.20 -0.77
CA GLU A 1059 53.08 -29.63 -1.35
C GLU A 1059 53.28 -30.01 -2.82
N VAL A 1060 53.03 -31.27 -3.19
CA VAL A 1060 53.17 -31.75 -4.58
C VAL A 1060 52.09 -31.14 -5.47
N LEU A 1061 50.84 -31.10 -5.00
CA LEU A 1061 49.73 -30.45 -5.70
C LEU A 1061 50.00 -28.95 -5.92
N ALA A 1062 50.51 -28.25 -4.90
CA ALA A 1062 50.88 -26.85 -5.04
C ALA A 1062 52.04 -26.64 -6.02
N GLY A 1063 52.95 -27.63 -6.17
CA GLY A 1063 53.98 -27.64 -7.21
C GLY A 1063 53.40 -27.70 -8.62
N HIS A 1064 52.57 -28.72 -8.90
CA HIS A 1064 51.94 -28.90 -10.22
C HIS A 1064 51.03 -27.71 -10.58
N LEU A 1065 50.30 -27.15 -9.62
CA LEU A 1065 49.46 -25.97 -9.83
C LEU A 1065 50.28 -24.71 -10.15
N ARG A 1066 51.47 -24.52 -9.55
CA ARG A 1066 52.34 -23.37 -9.88
C ARG A 1066 52.87 -23.45 -11.31
N GLU A 1067 53.27 -24.66 -11.74
CA GLU A 1067 53.72 -24.89 -13.11
C GLU A 1067 52.58 -24.72 -14.12
N ALA A 1068 51.36 -25.16 -13.79
CA ALA A 1068 50.21 -25.06 -14.67
C ALA A 1068 49.64 -23.64 -14.82
N VAL A 1069 49.79 -22.78 -13.81
CA VAL A 1069 49.24 -21.42 -13.81
C VAL A 1069 50.18 -20.43 -14.50
N ASP A 1070 51.51 -20.64 -14.50
CA ASP A 1070 52.56 -19.79 -15.13
C ASP A 1070 52.34 -18.26 -15.01
N GLY A 1071 51.77 -17.80 -13.87
CA GLY A 1071 51.47 -16.39 -13.61
C GLY A 1071 50.23 -15.82 -14.34
N GLU A 1072 49.44 -16.64 -15.02
CA GLU A 1072 48.21 -16.25 -15.70
C GLU A 1072 46.98 -16.26 -14.77
N ALA A 1073 45.97 -15.44 -15.08
CA ALA A 1073 44.70 -15.44 -14.36
C ALA A 1073 43.82 -16.62 -14.77
N VAL A 1074 43.46 -17.47 -13.81
CA VAL A 1074 42.59 -18.65 -14.00
C VAL A 1074 41.12 -18.22 -13.88
N GLY A 1075 40.30 -18.55 -14.88
CA GLY A 1075 38.86 -18.26 -14.92
C GLY A 1075 38.01 -19.26 -14.10
N GLY A 1076 38.48 -20.49 -13.92
CA GLY A 1076 37.81 -21.52 -13.13
C GLY A 1076 38.63 -22.80 -12.98
N VAL A 1077 38.30 -23.61 -11.97
CA VAL A 1077 38.92 -24.93 -11.73
C VAL A 1077 37.84 -25.99 -11.73
N VAL A 1078 37.99 -27.01 -12.57
CA VAL A 1078 37.14 -28.22 -12.59
C VAL A 1078 37.95 -29.39 -12.04
N SER A 1079 37.43 -30.01 -10.98
CA SER A 1079 38.07 -31.16 -10.33
C SER A 1079 37.29 -32.43 -10.62
N LEU A 1080 38.00 -33.41 -11.19
CA LEU A 1080 37.60 -34.80 -11.36
C LEU A 1080 38.42 -35.71 -10.42
N VAL A 1081 39.05 -35.13 -9.40
CA VAL A 1081 39.87 -35.85 -8.43
C VAL A 1081 38.98 -36.74 -7.56
N GLY A 1082 39.39 -38.00 -7.36
CA GLY A 1082 38.58 -38.99 -6.66
C GLY A 1082 37.57 -39.73 -7.54
N TRP A 1083 37.57 -39.49 -8.86
CA TRP A 1083 36.73 -40.23 -9.81
C TRP A 1083 37.14 -41.71 -9.87
N GLY A 1084 36.24 -42.63 -9.48
CA GLY A 1084 36.52 -44.06 -9.45
C GLY A 1084 37.43 -44.53 -8.29
N SER A 1085 37.84 -43.62 -7.40
CA SER A 1085 38.70 -43.89 -6.25
C SER A 1085 37.89 -44.35 -5.01
N GLY A 1086 38.55 -45.03 -4.06
CA GLY A 1086 37.93 -45.42 -2.79
C GLY A 1086 37.52 -44.23 -1.91
N VAL A 1087 36.57 -44.43 -0.99
CA VAL A 1087 35.98 -43.37 -0.11
C VAL A 1087 37.04 -42.53 0.60
N VAL A 1088 38.10 -43.16 1.11
CA VAL A 1088 39.15 -42.45 1.86
C VAL A 1088 40.02 -41.62 0.93
N GLN A 1089 40.39 -42.19 -0.22
CA GLN A 1089 41.25 -41.56 -1.22
C GLN A 1089 40.57 -40.32 -1.84
N ALA A 1090 39.31 -40.44 -2.24
CA ALA A 1090 38.56 -39.32 -2.85
C ALA A 1090 38.42 -38.12 -1.89
N GLY A 1091 38.20 -38.39 -0.59
CA GLY A 1091 38.12 -37.36 0.43
C GLY A 1091 39.45 -36.66 0.68
N VAL A 1092 40.53 -37.42 0.90
CA VAL A 1092 41.88 -36.87 1.15
C VAL A 1092 42.37 -36.06 -0.04
N ALA A 1093 42.14 -36.54 -1.25
CA ALA A 1093 42.60 -35.90 -2.47
C ALA A 1093 41.88 -34.57 -2.73
N SER A 1094 40.56 -34.54 -2.51
CA SER A 1094 39.75 -33.31 -2.63
C SER A 1094 40.14 -32.26 -1.59
N VAL A 1095 40.45 -32.66 -0.34
CA VAL A 1095 40.97 -31.74 0.70
C VAL A 1095 42.33 -31.18 0.30
N GLY A 1096 43.24 -32.04 -0.17
CA GLY A 1096 44.57 -31.64 -0.62
C GLY A 1096 44.51 -30.60 -1.74
N LEU A 1097 43.60 -30.77 -2.71
CA LEU A 1097 43.41 -29.82 -3.81
C LEU A 1097 42.93 -28.45 -3.33
N VAL A 1098 41.93 -28.42 -2.43
CA VAL A 1098 41.43 -27.16 -1.85
C VAL A 1098 42.54 -26.41 -1.13
N GLN A 1099 43.35 -27.12 -0.34
CA GLN A 1099 44.48 -26.52 0.39
C GLN A 1099 45.60 -26.05 -0.54
N ALA A 1100 45.89 -26.79 -1.62
CA ALA A 1100 46.92 -26.42 -2.59
C ALA A 1100 46.52 -25.18 -3.42
N LEU A 1101 45.25 -25.07 -3.84
CA LEU A 1101 44.71 -23.84 -4.43
C LEU A 1101 44.81 -22.66 -3.45
N GLY A 1102 44.61 -22.96 -2.17
CA GLY A 1102 44.95 -22.13 -1.00
C GLY A 1102 46.34 -21.49 -1.10
N ASP A 1103 47.36 -22.35 -1.17
CA ASP A 1103 48.78 -22.00 -1.10
C ASP A 1103 49.33 -21.30 -2.34
N VAL A 1104 48.77 -21.62 -3.52
CA VAL A 1104 49.17 -21.01 -4.80
C VAL A 1104 48.48 -19.65 -5.01
N GLY A 1105 47.45 -19.33 -4.22
CA GLY A 1105 46.74 -18.05 -4.32
C GLY A 1105 45.78 -17.98 -5.51
N VAL A 1106 45.31 -19.13 -6.00
CA VAL A 1106 44.32 -19.18 -7.09
C VAL A 1106 42.96 -18.72 -6.56
N GLY A 1107 42.50 -17.55 -7.02
CA GLY A 1107 41.21 -16.95 -6.66
C GLY A 1107 40.01 -17.43 -7.49
N ALA A 1108 40.21 -18.42 -8.36
CA ALA A 1108 39.18 -18.97 -9.23
C ALA A 1108 38.22 -19.90 -8.47
N ARG A 1109 36.98 -20.03 -8.97
CA ARG A 1109 35.98 -20.92 -8.37
C ARG A 1109 36.27 -22.40 -8.67
N LEU A 1110 36.24 -23.24 -7.64
CA LEU A 1110 36.41 -24.70 -7.72
C LEU A 1110 35.06 -25.42 -7.89
N TRP A 1111 34.95 -26.21 -8.95
CA TRP A 1111 33.80 -27.05 -9.27
C TRP A 1111 34.20 -28.52 -9.18
N CYS A 1112 33.58 -29.29 -8.30
CA CYS A 1112 33.85 -30.72 -8.15
C CYS A 1112 32.79 -31.52 -8.92
N VAL A 1113 33.25 -32.34 -9.88
CA VAL A 1113 32.39 -33.18 -10.71
C VAL A 1113 32.50 -34.64 -10.26
N THR A 1114 31.38 -35.26 -9.94
CA THR A 1114 31.28 -36.65 -9.49
C THR A 1114 30.45 -37.49 -10.47
N GLY A 1115 30.62 -38.82 -10.43
CA GLY A 1115 29.79 -39.75 -11.20
C GLY A 1115 28.97 -40.66 -10.28
N GLY A 1116 27.65 -40.67 -10.47
CA GLY A 1116 26.76 -41.61 -9.79
C GLY A 1116 26.76 -41.55 -8.26
N ALA A 1117 27.02 -40.38 -7.67
CA ALA A 1117 27.15 -40.20 -6.22
C ALA A 1117 25.82 -39.95 -5.49
N VAL A 1118 24.79 -39.51 -6.20
CA VAL A 1118 23.48 -39.13 -5.64
C VAL A 1118 22.34 -39.65 -6.52
N SER A 1119 21.13 -39.84 -5.97
CA SER A 1119 19.92 -40.24 -6.73
C SER A 1119 18.82 -39.18 -6.64
N VAL A 1120 18.11 -38.92 -7.75
CA VAL A 1120 17.02 -37.92 -7.84
C VAL A 1120 15.65 -38.52 -8.14
N GLY A 1121 15.55 -39.82 -8.45
CA GLY A 1121 14.28 -40.53 -8.63
C GLY A 1121 14.41 -42.06 -8.60
N GLY A 1122 13.28 -42.76 -8.48
CA GLY A 1122 13.23 -44.23 -8.29
C GLY A 1122 13.74 -45.09 -9.45
N ARG A 1123 14.12 -44.49 -10.58
CA ARG A 1123 14.72 -45.16 -11.75
C ARG A 1123 16.23 -44.94 -11.89
N ASP A 1124 16.85 -44.15 -11.00
CA ASP A 1124 18.27 -43.83 -11.12
C ASP A 1124 19.15 -44.75 -10.26
N ALA A 1125 20.10 -45.43 -10.89
CA ALA A 1125 21.11 -46.23 -10.18
C ALA A 1125 22.21 -45.34 -9.58
N VAL A 1126 22.58 -45.61 -8.33
CA VAL A 1126 23.79 -45.08 -7.67
C VAL A 1126 24.90 -46.10 -7.89
N TRP A 1127 25.89 -45.76 -8.72
CA TRP A 1127 26.98 -46.67 -9.11
C TRP A 1127 28.35 -46.22 -8.59
N GLY A 1128 28.49 -44.98 -8.14
CA GLY A 1128 29.73 -44.41 -7.58
C GLY A 1128 29.56 -43.89 -6.15
N PRO A 1129 29.13 -44.72 -5.17
CA PRO A 1129 28.87 -44.24 -3.80
C PRO A 1129 30.12 -43.70 -3.10
N ALA A 1130 31.32 -44.11 -3.51
CA ALA A 1130 32.58 -43.60 -2.96
C ALA A 1130 32.74 -42.09 -3.17
N SER A 1131 32.24 -41.55 -4.29
CA SER A 1131 32.23 -40.13 -4.62
C SER A 1131 31.30 -39.30 -3.73
N GLY A 1132 30.42 -39.95 -2.95
CA GLY A 1132 29.54 -39.29 -1.97
C GLY A 1132 30.31 -38.56 -0.86
N VAL A 1133 31.57 -38.93 -0.59
CA VAL A 1133 32.44 -38.21 0.36
C VAL A 1133 32.74 -36.78 -0.10
N VAL A 1134 32.90 -36.57 -1.42
CA VAL A 1134 33.16 -35.26 -2.03
C VAL A 1134 31.94 -34.36 -1.85
N TRP A 1135 30.73 -34.93 -1.89
CA TRP A 1135 29.49 -34.22 -1.60
C TRP A 1135 29.38 -33.79 -0.14
N GLY A 1136 29.92 -34.56 0.79
CA GLY A 1136 30.04 -34.20 2.20
C GLY A 1136 31.08 -33.09 2.41
N LEU A 1137 32.27 -33.24 1.84
CA LEU A 1137 33.36 -32.28 1.93
C LEU A 1137 32.99 -30.93 1.32
N GLY A 1138 32.38 -30.91 0.14
CA GLY A 1138 31.97 -29.67 -0.52
C GLY A 1138 30.98 -28.84 0.29
N ARG A 1139 30.25 -29.45 1.25
CA ARG A 1139 29.43 -28.70 2.21
C ARG A 1139 30.27 -27.89 3.19
N VAL A 1140 31.37 -28.48 3.64
CA VAL A 1140 32.31 -27.85 4.58
C VAL A 1140 33.09 -26.76 3.86
N VAL A 1141 33.63 -27.06 2.67
CA VAL A 1141 34.41 -26.09 1.88
C VAL A 1141 33.55 -24.89 1.47
N GLY A 1142 32.30 -25.11 1.04
CA GLY A 1142 31.39 -24.01 0.70
C GLY A 1142 31.01 -23.12 1.90
N ALA A 1143 31.16 -23.61 3.13
CA ALA A 1143 30.94 -22.83 4.35
C ALA A 1143 32.22 -22.14 4.86
N GLU A 1144 33.38 -22.79 4.74
CA GLU A 1144 34.67 -22.29 5.24
C GLU A 1144 35.40 -21.38 4.24
N ALA A 1145 35.19 -21.57 2.93
CA ALA A 1145 35.86 -20.83 1.86
C ALA A 1145 34.89 -20.46 0.71
N PRO A 1146 33.83 -19.67 1.00
CA PRO A 1146 32.77 -19.37 0.02
C PRO A 1146 33.28 -18.64 -1.23
N ASP A 1147 34.32 -17.81 -1.09
CA ASP A 1147 34.87 -17.02 -2.20
C ASP A 1147 35.61 -17.87 -3.25
N ARG A 1148 35.99 -19.12 -2.91
CA ARG A 1148 36.68 -20.05 -3.81
C ARG A 1148 35.81 -21.20 -4.28
N TRP A 1149 34.59 -21.33 -3.75
CA TRP A 1149 33.73 -22.48 -4.01
C TRP A 1149 32.77 -22.22 -5.17
N GLY A 1150 32.82 -23.07 -6.20
CA GLY A 1150 31.96 -23.03 -7.38
C GLY A 1150 30.70 -23.88 -7.23
N GLY A 1151 30.84 -25.16 -6.88
CA GLY A 1151 29.69 -26.06 -6.70
C GLY A 1151 30.02 -27.54 -6.88
N LEU A 1152 28.98 -28.39 -6.74
CA LEU A 1152 29.04 -29.84 -6.95
C LEU A 1152 28.11 -30.24 -8.10
N VAL A 1153 28.63 -31.05 -9.02
CA VAL A 1153 27.86 -31.56 -10.16
C VAL A 1153 28.02 -33.08 -10.23
N ASP A 1154 26.91 -33.83 -10.22
CA ASP A 1154 26.91 -35.28 -10.46
C ASP A 1154 26.45 -35.59 -11.88
N VAL A 1155 27.28 -36.33 -12.63
CA VAL A 1155 27.00 -36.71 -14.02
C VAL A 1155 26.67 -38.20 -14.11
N PRO A 1156 25.91 -38.63 -15.14
CA PRO A 1156 25.60 -40.05 -15.36
C PRO A 1156 26.83 -40.87 -15.75
N GLU A 1157 26.69 -42.20 -15.76
CA GLU A 1157 27.77 -43.16 -16.08
C GLU A 1157 28.36 -42.93 -17.49
N LEU A 1158 27.51 -42.60 -18.44
CA LEU A 1158 27.91 -42.20 -19.79
C LEU A 1158 27.88 -40.67 -19.89
N VAL A 1159 29.07 -40.07 -19.98
CA VAL A 1159 29.24 -38.63 -20.20
C VAL A 1159 29.38 -38.40 -21.69
N ASP A 1160 28.27 -38.02 -22.34
CA ASP A 1160 28.23 -37.64 -23.75
C ASP A 1160 28.31 -36.10 -23.93
N GLU A 1161 28.35 -35.65 -25.18
CA GLU A 1161 28.41 -34.21 -25.49
C GLU A 1161 27.26 -33.42 -24.88
N ARG A 1162 26.07 -34.01 -24.74
CA ARG A 1162 24.89 -33.34 -24.18
C ARG A 1162 25.03 -33.14 -22.67
N VAL A 1163 25.62 -34.11 -21.97
CA VAL A 1163 25.96 -33.99 -20.55
C VAL A 1163 27.00 -32.89 -20.34
N VAL A 1164 27.99 -32.79 -21.23
CA VAL A 1164 29.02 -31.76 -21.14
C VAL A 1164 28.50 -30.36 -21.49
N ASP A 1165 27.63 -30.21 -22.49
CA ASP A 1165 26.97 -28.93 -22.79
C ASP A 1165 26.14 -28.44 -21.59
N GLY A 1166 25.49 -29.39 -20.90
CA GLY A 1166 24.92 -29.14 -19.59
C GLY A 1166 25.98 -28.62 -18.62
N LEU A 1167 26.97 -29.42 -18.27
CA LEU A 1167 28.03 -29.03 -17.34
C LEU A 1167 28.56 -27.61 -17.61
N VAL A 1168 28.89 -27.28 -18.86
CA VAL A 1168 29.36 -25.95 -19.28
C VAL A 1168 28.32 -24.85 -19.04
N GLY A 1169 27.04 -25.10 -19.32
CA GLY A 1169 25.96 -24.15 -19.01
C GLY A 1169 25.89 -23.76 -17.53
N VAL A 1170 26.17 -24.70 -16.61
CA VAL A 1170 26.27 -24.37 -15.17
C VAL A 1170 27.57 -23.64 -14.83
N LEU A 1171 28.68 -23.97 -15.48
CA LEU A 1171 29.95 -23.27 -15.26
C LEU A 1171 29.87 -21.81 -15.76
N ALA A 1172 29.16 -21.55 -16.87
CA ALA A 1172 29.02 -20.23 -17.49
C ALA A 1172 27.94 -19.35 -16.84
N GLY A 1173 26.82 -19.94 -16.39
CA GLY A 1173 25.65 -19.21 -15.84
C GLY A 1173 25.86 -18.52 -14.50
N VAL A 1174 27.06 -18.57 -13.92
CA VAL A 1174 27.40 -17.96 -12.61
C VAL A 1174 28.41 -16.80 -12.77
N GLY A 1175 28.81 -16.47 -14.01
CA GLY A 1175 29.87 -15.52 -14.31
C GLY A 1175 29.56 -14.05 -14.09
N GLU A 1176 28.31 -13.59 -14.24
CA GLU A 1176 27.96 -12.18 -14.02
C GLU A 1176 26.54 -12.06 -13.42
N GLY A 1177 26.42 -11.38 -12.28
CA GLY A 1177 25.15 -10.77 -11.83
C GLY A 1177 24.14 -11.62 -11.04
N VAL A 1178 24.33 -12.93 -10.82
CA VAL A 1178 23.37 -13.73 -10.02
C VAL A 1178 23.95 -14.09 -8.64
N ARG A 1179 23.67 -13.26 -7.62
CA ARG A 1179 23.87 -13.62 -6.20
C ARG A 1179 22.74 -14.54 -5.75
N VAL A 1180 22.88 -15.86 -5.96
CA VAL A 1180 22.09 -16.83 -5.20
C VAL A 1180 22.75 -17.04 -3.84
N SER A 1181 22.29 -16.29 -2.83
CA SER A 1181 22.61 -16.56 -1.43
C SER A 1181 21.95 -17.88 -1.02
N LEU A 1182 22.70 -18.97 -1.11
CA LEU A 1182 22.47 -20.18 -0.32
C LEU A 1182 23.76 -20.44 0.47
N PRO A 1183 23.71 -20.74 1.78
CA PRO A 1183 24.91 -21.05 2.59
C PRO A 1183 25.68 -22.31 2.14
N CYS A 1184 25.35 -22.87 0.98
CA CYS A 1184 25.93 -24.04 0.37
C CYS A 1184 25.63 -23.99 -1.14
N GLY A 1185 26.67 -23.86 -1.99
CA GLY A 1185 26.56 -23.57 -3.43
C GLY A 1185 25.69 -24.52 -4.28
N LEU A 1186 25.61 -24.25 -5.59
CA LEU A 1186 24.78 -24.98 -6.56
C LEU A 1186 25.11 -26.49 -6.55
N ARG A 1187 24.07 -27.34 -6.48
CA ARG A 1187 24.16 -28.80 -6.45
C ARG A 1187 23.28 -29.39 -7.54
N GLY A 1188 23.85 -29.91 -8.62
CA GLY A 1188 23.11 -30.41 -9.79
C GLY A 1188 23.35 -31.89 -10.07
N ARG A 1189 22.35 -32.60 -10.61
CA ARG A 1189 22.52 -33.91 -11.30
C ARG A 1189 21.90 -33.89 -12.69
N LEU A 1190 22.55 -34.52 -13.68
CA LEU A 1190 22.07 -34.67 -15.06
C LEU A 1190 21.35 -36.01 -15.27
N CYS A 1191 20.02 -36.00 -15.33
CA CYS A 1191 19.19 -37.10 -15.82
C CYS A 1191 18.07 -36.53 -16.71
N GLY A 1192 18.32 -36.28 -18.00
CA GLY A 1192 17.32 -35.76 -18.94
C GLY A 1192 16.86 -34.29 -18.71
N GLY A 1193 17.32 -33.66 -17.62
CA GLY A 1193 17.12 -32.26 -17.20
C GLY A 1193 17.90 -31.99 -15.90
N TRP A 1194 18.04 -30.72 -15.49
CA TRP A 1194 18.80 -30.36 -14.27
C TRP A 1194 17.94 -30.43 -13.01
N CYS A 1195 18.49 -30.92 -11.89
CA CYS A 1195 17.82 -30.87 -10.58
C CYS A 1195 18.75 -30.29 -9.48
N GLY A 1196 18.28 -29.26 -8.76
CA GLY A 1196 18.90 -28.58 -7.62
C GLY A 1196 18.46 -29.13 -6.25
N ARG A 1197 19.37 -29.22 -5.26
CA ARG A 1197 19.10 -29.82 -3.93
C ARG A 1197 18.86 -28.77 -2.82
N ARG A 1198 17.79 -28.90 -2.01
CA ARG A 1198 17.53 -28.05 -0.82
C ARG A 1198 17.18 -28.87 0.43
N TRP A 1199 17.60 -28.38 1.60
CA TRP A 1199 17.27 -28.96 2.91
C TRP A 1199 16.05 -28.27 3.54
N ARG A 1200 15.11 -29.06 4.07
CA ARG A 1200 13.98 -28.56 4.88
C ARG A 1200 14.15 -29.03 6.33
N ARG A 1201 14.07 -28.10 7.29
CA ARG A 1201 14.02 -28.40 8.73
C ARG A 1201 12.56 -28.61 9.13
N PRO A 1202 12.19 -29.65 9.89
CA PRO A 1202 10.84 -29.75 10.44
C PRO A 1202 10.68 -28.78 11.62
N SER A 1203 9.55 -28.09 11.68
CA SER A 1203 9.15 -27.27 12.84
C SER A 1203 8.59 -28.16 13.94
N ARG A 1204 9.08 -28.02 15.18
CA ARG A 1204 8.46 -28.65 16.35
C ARG A 1204 7.05 -28.06 16.54
N SER A 1205 6.02 -28.85 16.29
CA SER A 1205 4.65 -28.59 16.75
C SER A 1205 4.54 -29.02 18.21
N GLY A 1206 4.44 -28.05 19.13
CA GLY A 1206 4.01 -28.32 20.50
C GLY A 1206 2.49 -28.48 20.52
N SER A 1207 2.00 -29.70 20.75
CA SER A 1207 0.60 -29.95 21.07
C SER A 1207 0.31 -29.43 22.48
N GLY A 1208 -0.52 -28.38 22.59
CA GLY A 1208 -0.98 -27.82 23.86
C GLY A 1208 -2.03 -28.70 24.54
N GLY A 1209 -1.84 -28.93 25.85
CA GLY A 1209 -2.82 -29.41 26.83
C GLY A 1209 -2.55 -28.72 28.18
N PRO A 1210 -3.56 -28.54 29.05
CA PRO A 1210 -3.86 -27.25 29.69
C PRO A 1210 -2.99 -26.90 30.91
N ALA A 1211 -2.80 -25.60 31.10
CA ALA A 1211 -2.10 -25.00 32.23
C ALA A 1211 -2.90 -25.03 33.53
N ALA A 1212 -2.21 -25.25 34.64
CA ALA A 1212 -2.62 -24.82 35.99
C ALA A 1212 -1.36 -24.38 36.77
N PRO A 1213 -1.48 -23.46 37.74
CA PRO A 1213 -0.58 -22.32 37.90
C PRO A 1213 0.43 -22.50 39.03
N TYR A 1214 1.65 -21.98 38.90
CA TYR A 1214 2.47 -21.59 40.06
C TYR A 1214 3.45 -20.45 39.72
N SER A 1215 3.24 -19.35 40.43
CA SER A 1215 4.15 -18.27 40.88
C SER A 1215 5.55 -18.13 40.29
N SER A 1216 5.84 -16.92 39.82
CA SER A 1216 7.16 -16.29 39.77
C SER A 1216 7.86 -16.28 41.14
N PRO A 1217 9.21 -16.28 41.18
CA PRO A 1217 9.91 -15.02 41.41
C PRO A 1217 11.23 -14.82 40.64
N GLU A 1218 11.56 -13.53 40.47
CA GLU A 1218 12.90 -12.92 40.41
C GLU A 1218 13.80 -13.05 39.15
N ALA A 1219 14.13 -11.87 38.61
CA ALA A 1219 15.18 -11.56 37.63
C ALA A 1219 16.59 -11.57 38.28
N PRO A 1220 17.73 -11.14 37.67
CA PRO A 1220 17.98 -10.63 36.31
C PRO A 1220 19.33 -11.09 35.65
N ALA A 1221 19.56 -10.59 34.41
CA ALA A 1221 20.85 -10.13 33.85
C ALA A 1221 21.98 -11.10 33.41
N SER A 1222 22.29 -11.00 32.09
CA SER A 1222 23.60 -10.63 31.52
C SER A 1222 24.78 -11.64 31.32
N TRP A 1223 25.51 -11.37 30.22
CA TRP A 1223 26.92 -11.64 29.84
C TRP A 1223 27.34 -12.86 28.99
N VAL A 1224 27.72 -12.55 27.73
CA VAL A 1224 29.06 -12.63 27.11
C VAL A 1224 30.06 -13.74 27.53
N ARG A 1225 30.54 -14.46 26.49
CA ARG A 1225 31.82 -15.19 26.24
C ARG A 1225 32.76 -15.48 27.42
N THR A 1226 33.14 -16.76 27.55
CA THR A 1226 34.54 -17.18 27.83
C THR A 1226 34.84 -18.58 27.24
N SER A 1227 36.05 -18.72 26.69
CA SER A 1227 36.85 -19.95 26.52
C SER A 1227 38.28 -19.61 27.01
N PRO A 1228 39.28 -20.52 27.19
CA PRO A 1228 39.29 -22.00 27.24
C PRO A 1228 40.18 -22.62 28.39
N GLY A 1229 40.05 -23.94 28.63
CA GLY A 1229 41.09 -24.83 29.23
C GLY A 1229 40.90 -25.26 30.70
N GLY A 1230 41.01 -26.53 31.12
CA GLY A 1230 41.30 -27.80 30.44
C GLY A 1230 41.30 -29.00 31.42
N TRP A 1231 41.77 -30.14 30.88
CA TRP A 1231 42.06 -31.48 31.47
C TRP A 1231 40.87 -32.43 31.78
N PRO A 1232 41.06 -33.77 31.70
CA PRO A 1232 41.76 -34.55 30.66
C PRO A 1232 41.05 -35.87 30.24
N GLY A 1233 41.27 -36.27 28.99
CA GLY A 1233 41.52 -37.66 28.54
C GLY A 1233 40.50 -38.77 28.77
N VAL A 1234 39.65 -39.04 27.76
CA VAL A 1234 39.47 -40.38 27.14
C VAL A 1234 39.06 -40.16 25.67
N ALA A 1235 39.74 -40.81 24.74
CA ALA A 1235 39.37 -40.96 23.33
C ALA A 1235 39.56 -42.44 22.95
N PRO A 1236 39.12 -42.93 21.78
CA PRO A 1236 37.96 -42.57 20.95
C PRO A 1236 37.13 -43.84 20.59
N ASN A 1237 35.88 -43.70 20.12
CA ASN A 1237 35.34 -44.56 19.05
C ASN A 1237 33.96 -44.06 18.57
N THR A 1238 33.98 -43.49 17.36
CA THR A 1238 32.96 -43.60 16.30
C THR A 1238 31.50 -43.34 16.65
N CYS A 1239 31.11 -42.06 16.61
CA CYS A 1239 29.75 -41.70 16.20
C CYS A 1239 29.70 -41.71 14.66
N CYS A 1240 29.07 -42.73 14.11
CA CYS A 1240 28.50 -42.69 12.76
C CYS A 1240 27.38 -41.64 12.72
N TRP A 1241 27.36 -40.85 11.65
CA TRP A 1241 26.25 -39.95 11.28
C TRP A 1241 25.11 -40.73 10.62
#